data_AF-A0A1B6ENV1-F1
#
_entry.id   AF-A0A1B6ENV1-F1
#
_cell.length_a   1.000
_cell.length_b   1.000
_cell.length_c   1.000
_cell.angle_alpha   90.00
_cell.angle_beta   90.00
_cell.angle_gamma   90.00
#
_symmetry.space_group_name_H-M   'P 1'
#
loop_
_entity.id
_entity.type
_entity.pdbx_description
1 polymer ?
#
loop_
_entity_poly.entity_id
_entity_poly.type
_entity_poly.pdbx_seq_one_letter_code
_entity_poly.pdbx_strand_id
1 'polypeptide(L)'
;MGKETNLIKETKEMSVKKRKKEVLSEPPAKIQVPNIVTSVTYEDVMEHEEKEALERDAEGDLSLFCTTCEEFRKLVQEIATLKTSNSPQAAAQIAQKRVQASLLFVTLKKLNRLEKFRTNQSREKLHKAKQQADSCHLQLENLLYEILHLRKEVTKCLQFKSKDEEIDLVPLDEFYSQAPESISRPEVTRVDTHQQQLARLEWELKQRKQLAALCQDLQAEKEKVASEINRKQSQLDNLAPMLKEVLIVAKPVQETLGLTTGPSPSQQKAAQLLPHPLYFLFVQADALREAGDKSISVKIEGDEEDALRLKQTVVETSTPDDSDSDTQEEVTAKRHGHRKKSRTDRQEERKKQLLMAHPLTVIIVITLKDKLTSISLEFSYLVQLHVVTVKPTIKLPPQVPINPASSASKLLDSDNILTELFPEDHGDSSPNMANIYQLKQLGIDSFNSAQLGLAYVWAQRMAGLNFASSSGGEKSVAPSQQVSQLSLPGTVKAIKRRLQARISLCVQLQALESGKLPNIPEVRSCFPQKLLTELTHWSGLSWEAYQALGFTQQQITRGCVSERDRLYKGTLTRDNARLTMAVAIKNCYPLLPPVFSLQAAYENTTIQATNNDSIRDIEREVNAYFKELIEKTKSVHNLLTAQILRLITNFDILLEASSNQDFPRDKIFVQPNRGRNRAWPLKQLDRGEGIFHFTQR
;
A
#
# COMPACT_ATOMS: atom_id res chain seq x y z
N MET A 1 -32.85 13.19 -24.32
CA MET A 1 -33.59 14.17 -25.13
C MET A 1 -34.27 13.40 -26.26
N GLY A 2 -35.57 13.45 -26.51
CA GLY A 2 -36.71 13.97 -25.79
C GLY A 2 -37.95 13.32 -26.40
N LYS A 3 -38.83 12.83 -25.52
CA LYS A 3 -40.28 12.80 -25.60
C LYS A 3 -40.94 12.72 -27.01
N GLU A 4 -41.67 11.64 -27.24
CA GLU A 4 -43.08 11.77 -27.64
C GLU A 4 -43.90 10.58 -27.14
N THR A 5 -44.88 10.93 -26.31
CA THR A 5 -45.88 10.10 -25.66
C THR A 5 -47.09 9.99 -26.57
N ASN A 6 -47.69 8.81 -26.69
CA ASN A 6 -49.14 8.70 -26.65
C ASN A 6 -49.58 7.31 -26.19
N LEU A 7 -50.14 7.30 -24.97
CA LEU A 7 -50.93 6.22 -24.39
C LEU A 7 -52.33 6.23 -24.99
N ILE A 8 -52.85 5.06 -25.37
CA ILE A 8 -54.28 4.74 -25.21
C ILE A 8 -54.37 3.29 -24.69
N LYS A 9 -54.64 3.17 -23.37
CA LYS A 9 -55.41 2.09 -22.72
C LYS A 9 -56.87 2.61 -22.68
N GLU A 10 -57.95 1.84 -22.70
CA GLU A 10 -58.26 0.65 -21.92
C GLU A 10 -59.60 0.02 -22.41
N THR A 11 -59.64 -1.32 -22.35
CA THR A 11 -60.75 -2.24 -21.99
C THR A 11 -62.23 -1.89 -22.20
N LYS A 12 -62.99 -2.88 -22.74
CA LYS A 12 -64.19 -3.40 -22.06
C LYS A 12 -64.64 -4.77 -22.55
N GLU A 13 -65.23 -5.49 -21.61
CA GLU A 13 -65.42 -6.94 -21.51
C GLU A 13 -66.54 -7.53 -22.35
N MET A 14 -66.44 -8.85 -22.51
CA MET A 14 -67.43 -9.80 -23.00
C MET A 14 -68.75 -9.80 -22.21
N SER A 15 -69.86 -10.11 -22.87
CA SER A 15 -70.82 -11.10 -22.35
C SER A 15 -71.81 -11.58 -23.40
N VAL A 16 -71.89 -12.92 -23.50
CA VAL A 16 -72.78 -13.71 -24.35
C VAL A 16 -74.10 -13.97 -23.61
N LYS A 17 -75.27 -13.75 -24.24
CA LYS A 17 -76.54 -14.38 -23.82
C LYS A 17 -77.44 -14.80 -24.99
N LYS A 18 -77.60 -16.13 -25.03
CA LYS A 18 -78.64 -17.03 -25.60
C LYS A 18 -79.89 -16.40 -26.24
N ARG A 19 -80.17 -16.79 -27.49
CA ARG A 19 -81.49 -16.72 -28.15
C ARG A 19 -82.29 -18.00 -27.89
N LYS A 20 -83.58 -17.85 -27.54
CA LYS A 20 -84.61 -18.89 -27.60
C LYS A 20 -85.78 -18.38 -28.47
N LYS A 21 -86.54 -19.35 -28.95
CA LYS A 21 -87.42 -19.45 -30.13
C LYS A 21 -88.89 -19.22 -29.76
N GLU A 22 -89.70 -18.66 -30.68
CA GLU A 22 -91.15 -18.87 -30.96
C GLU A 22 -91.77 -17.59 -31.60
N VAL A 23 -92.81 -17.55 -32.45
CA VAL A 23 -93.51 -18.43 -33.42
C VAL A 23 -94.68 -17.59 -34.01
N LEU A 24 -95.07 -17.82 -35.29
CA LEU A 24 -96.34 -17.43 -36.00
C LEU A 24 -96.59 -15.91 -36.20
N SER A 25 -97.28 -15.39 -37.23
CA SER A 25 -98.27 -15.88 -38.22
C SER A 25 -98.50 -14.82 -39.33
N GLU A 26 -98.77 -15.31 -40.55
CA GLU A 26 -99.61 -14.81 -41.67
C GLU A 26 -99.72 -13.30 -42.05
N PRO A 27 -99.72 -12.97 -43.35
CA PRO A 27 -100.39 -11.77 -43.87
C PRO A 27 -101.88 -12.05 -44.22
N PRO A 28 -102.74 -11.02 -44.22
CA PRO A 28 -104.19 -11.16 -44.22
C PRO A 28 -104.81 -11.32 -45.62
N ALA A 29 -106.05 -11.82 -45.62
CA ALA A 29 -106.86 -12.22 -46.76
C ALA A 29 -107.80 -11.14 -47.33
N LYS A 30 -108.36 -11.48 -48.51
CA LYS A 30 -109.58 -11.00 -49.23
C LYS A 30 -109.31 -9.89 -50.27
N ILE A 31 -109.87 -9.96 -51.49
CA ILE A 31 -111.28 -10.18 -51.84
C ILE A 31 -111.40 -10.94 -53.18
N GLN A 32 -112.21 -12.00 -53.23
CA GLN A 32 -112.91 -12.42 -54.46
C GLN A 32 -114.39 -12.61 -54.16
N VAL A 33 -115.20 -12.01 -55.01
CA VAL A 33 -116.67 -12.05 -55.08
C VAL A 33 -117.08 -13.45 -55.58
N PRO A 34 -118.16 -14.07 -55.08
CA PRO A 34 -118.55 -15.40 -55.49
C PRO A 34 -119.16 -15.37 -56.89
N ASN A 35 -118.61 -16.13 -57.82
CA ASN A 35 -119.35 -16.55 -59.00
C ASN A 35 -119.18 -18.05 -59.20
N ILE A 36 -120.28 -18.75 -58.90
CA ILE A 36 -120.46 -20.18 -59.05
C ILE A 36 -120.60 -20.47 -60.55
N VAL A 37 -119.49 -20.83 -61.18
CA VAL A 37 -119.47 -21.70 -62.37
C VAL A 37 -118.20 -22.54 -62.24
N THR A 38 -118.34 -23.85 -62.05
CA THR A 38 -117.23 -24.80 -62.09
C THR A 38 -116.61 -24.81 -63.49
N SER A 39 -115.71 -23.87 -63.78
CA SER A 39 -114.73 -24.03 -64.83
C SER A 39 -113.62 -24.90 -64.26
N VAL A 40 -113.54 -26.16 -64.67
CA VAL A 40 -112.40 -27.03 -64.35
C VAL A 40 -111.15 -26.30 -64.82
N THR A 41 -110.31 -25.85 -63.88
CA THR A 41 -109.09 -25.13 -64.23
C THR A 41 -108.04 -26.13 -64.67
N TYR A 42 -107.07 -25.67 -65.47
CA TYR A 42 -105.95 -26.52 -65.89
C TYR A 42 -105.17 -27.08 -64.66
N GLU A 43 -105.09 -26.31 -63.58
CA GLU A 43 -104.50 -26.72 -62.29
C GLU A 43 -105.21 -27.96 -61.72
N ASP A 44 -106.55 -27.97 -61.66
CA ASP A 44 -107.32 -29.08 -61.08
C ASP A 44 -107.11 -30.39 -61.86
N VAL A 45 -106.96 -30.30 -63.19
CA VAL A 45 -106.68 -31.46 -64.05
C VAL A 45 -105.27 -31.99 -63.79
N MET A 46 -104.29 -31.11 -63.60
CA MET A 46 -102.91 -31.48 -63.31
C MET A 46 -102.81 -32.17 -61.94
N GLU A 47 -103.46 -31.64 -60.90
CA GLU A 47 -103.49 -32.27 -59.57
C GLU A 47 -104.19 -33.63 -59.57
N HIS A 48 -105.28 -33.75 -60.33
CA HIS A 48 -105.97 -35.03 -60.49
C HIS A 48 -105.11 -36.05 -61.25
N GLU A 49 -104.48 -35.65 -62.37
CA GLU A 49 -103.55 -36.51 -63.11
C GLU A 49 -102.33 -36.90 -62.26
N GLU A 50 -101.84 -36.02 -61.38
CA GLU A 50 -100.75 -36.33 -60.44
C GLU A 50 -101.17 -37.38 -59.38
N LYS A 51 -102.36 -37.25 -58.78
CA LYS A 51 -102.92 -38.24 -57.85
C LYS A 51 -103.17 -39.57 -58.56
N GLU A 52 -103.73 -39.53 -59.76
CA GLU A 52 -103.95 -40.72 -60.58
C GLU A 52 -102.63 -41.41 -60.94
N ALA A 53 -101.56 -40.66 -61.21
CA ALA A 53 -100.23 -41.21 -61.52
C ALA A 53 -99.61 -41.95 -60.32
N LEU A 54 -99.89 -41.50 -59.09
CA LEU A 54 -99.45 -42.10 -57.84
C LEU A 54 -100.19 -43.41 -57.50
N GLU A 55 -101.50 -43.42 -57.73
CA GLU A 55 -102.37 -44.56 -57.38
C GLU A 55 -102.28 -45.72 -58.38
N ARG A 56 -102.01 -45.41 -59.65
CA ARG A 56 -101.90 -46.41 -60.71
C ARG A 56 -100.53 -47.08 -60.73
N ASP A 57 -100.56 -48.39 -60.95
CA ASP A 57 -99.36 -49.20 -61.10
C ASP A 57 -98.58 -48.86 -62.38
N ALA A 58 -97.26 -48.77 -62.25
CA ALA A 58 -96.36 -48.38 -63.33
C ALA A 58 -96.18 -49.50 -64.37
N GLU A 59 -96.12 -50.76 -63.93
CA GLU A 59 -96.01 -51.92 -64.82
C GLU A 59 -97.33 -52.18 -65.56
N GLY A 60 -98.46 -52.04 -64.85
CA GLY A 60 -99.79 -52.05 -65.43
C GLY A 60 -99.99 -51.01 -66.54
N ASP A 61 -99.57 -49.77 -66.31
CA ASP A 61 -99.66 -48.71 -67.34
C ASP A 61 -98.74 -48.93 -68.53
N LEU A 62 -97.55 -49.51 -68.31
CA LEU A 62 -96.65 -49.91 -69.40
C LEU A 62 -97.29 -51.01 -70.27
N SER A 63 -97.93 -52.01 -69.65
CA SER A 63 -98.65 -53.06 -70.39
C SER A 63 -99.81 -52.48 -71.21
N LEU A 64 -100.58 -51.56 -70.63
CA LEU A 64 -101.68 -50.86 -71.30
C LEU A 64 -101.18 -49.99 -72.45
N PHE A 65 -100.03 -49.32 -72.29
CA PHE A 65 -99.38 -48.57 -73.36
C PHE A 65 -98.99 -49.47 -74.54
N CYS A 66 -98.42 -50.64 -74.27
CA CYS A 66 -98.07 -51.62 -75.30
C CYS A 66 -99.32 -52.13 -76.04
N THR A 67 -100.36 -52.54 -75.31
CA THR A 67 -101.62 -53.03 -75.90
C THR A 67 -102.31 -51.97 -76.75
N THR A 68 -102.40 -50.73 -76.26
CA THR A 68 -103.00 -49.61 -77.01
C THR A 68 -102.19 -49.25 -78.26
N CYS A 69 -100.85 -49.38 -78.23
CA CYS A 69 -100.02 -49.26 -79.42
C CYS A 69 -100.29 -50.37 -80.45
N GLU A 70 -100.46 -51.61 -80.01
CA GLU A 70 -100.79 -52.74 -80.89
C GLU A 70 -102.18 -52.59 -81.53
N GLU A 71 -103.18 -52.19 -80.75
CA GLU A 71 -104.53 -51.90 -81.24
C GLU A 71 -104.54 -50.73 -82.22
N PHE A 72 -103.78 -49.67 -81.93
CA PHE A 72 -103.62 -48.55 -82.84
C PHE A 72 -102.98 -48.99 -84.17
N ARG A 73 -101.94 -49.85 -84.12
CA ARG A 73 -101.33 -50.43 -85.34
C ARG A 73 -102.34 -51.26 -86.13
N LYS A 74 -103.16 -52.10 -85.48
CA LYS A 74 -104.21 -52.89 -86.14
C LYS A 74 -105.26 -52.00 -86.82
N LEU A 75 -105.74 -50.95 -86.13
CA LEU A 75 -106.69 -49.99 -86.71
C LEU A 75 -106.11 -49.24 -87.91
N VAL A 76 -104.83 -48.86 -87.87
CA VAL A 76 -104.15 -48.23 -89.00
C VAL A 76 -104.04 -49.19 -90.19
N GLN A 77 -103.73 -50.47 -89.94
CA GLN A 77 -103.72 -51.52 -90.98
C GLN A 77 -105.10 -51.74 -91.58
N GLU A 78 -106.16 -51.81 -90.77
CA GLU A 78 -107.56 -51.92 -91.23
C GLU A 78 -108.02 -50.69 -92.02
N ILE A 79 -107.63 -49.48 -91.60
CA ILE A 79 -107.90 -48.26 -92.38
C ILE A 79 -107.17 -48.32 -93.73
N ALA A 80 -105.95 -48.86 -93.77
CA ALA A 80 -105.19 -49.00 -95.01
C ALA A 80 -105.85 -50.00 -95.97
N THR A 81 -106.33 -51.15 -95.49
CA THR A 81 -107.05 -52.12 -96.32
C THR A 81 -108.39 -51.58 -96.81
N LEU A 82 -109.19 -50.93 -95.95
CA LEU A 82 -110.47 -50.33 -96.33
C LEU A 82 -110.33 -49.21 -97.37
N LYS A 83 -109.21 -48.48 -97.36
CA LYS A 83 -108.90 -47.49 -98.41
C LYS A 83 -108.67 -48.10 -99.79
N THR A 84 -108.22 -49.36 -99.88
CA THR A 84 -107.98 -50.04 -101.17
C THR A 84 -109.26 -50.51 -101.86
N SER A 85 -110.36 -50.71 -101.13
CA SER A 85 -111.62 -51.27 -101.66
C SER A 85 -112.64 -50.24 -102.18
N ASN A 86 -112.37 -48.93 -102.03
CA ASN A 86 -113.05 -47.77 -102.66
C ASN A 86 -114.59 -47.81 -102.83
N SER A 87 -115.33 -48.26 -101.81
CA SER A 87 -116.80 -48.28 -101.74
C SER A 87 -117.37 -47.18 -100.82
N PRO A 88 -118.56 -46.61 -101.06
CA PRO A 88 -119.14 -45.55 -100.21
C PRO A 88 -119.40 -45.99 -98.75
N GLN A 89 -119.64 -47.29 -98.48
CA GLN A 89 -119.71 -47.82 -97.12
C GLN A 89 -118.33 -47.85 -96.42
N ALA A 90 -117.24 -47.98 -97.18
CA ALA A 90 -115.88 -47.97 -96.63
C ALA A 90 -115.50 -46.58 -96.09
N ALA A 91 -116.02 -45.49 -96.67
CA ALA A 91 -115.78 -44.13 -96.19
C ALA A 91 -116.34 -43.89 -94.76
N ALA A 92 -117.54 -44.40 -94.47
CA ALA A 92 -118.15 -44.32 -93.14
C ALA A 92 -117.38 -45.15 -92.10
N GLN A 93 -116.94 -46.36 -92.47
CA GLN A 93 -116.13 -47.21 -91.59
C GLN A 93 -114.74 -46.61 -91.31
N ILE A 94 -114.11 -45.97 -92.30
CA ILE A 94 -112.84 -45.26 -92.11
C ILE A 94 -113.01 -44.10 -91.13
N ALA A 95 -114.10 -43.34 -91.21
CA ALA A 95 -114.37 -42.25 -90.26
C ALA A 95 -114.52 -42.79 -88.82
N GLN A 96 -115.25 -43.90 -88.65
CA GLN A 96 -115.41 -44.56 -87.34
C GLN A 96 -114.08 -45.08 -86.79
N LYS A 97 -113.26 -45.75 -87.62
CA LYS A 97 -111.95 -46.27 -87.23
C LYS A 97 -110.94 -45.14 -86.92
N ARG A 98 -111.03 -43.99 -87.61
CA ARG A 98 -110.25 -42.78 -87.27
C ARG A 98 -110.64 -42.20 -85.90
N VAL A 99 -111.92 -42.20 -85.56
CA VAL A 99 -112.37 -41.79 -84.22
C VAL A 99 -111.82 -42.75 -83.16
N GLN A 100 -111.89 -44.06 -83.40
CA GLN A 100 -111.30 -45.08 -82.51
C GLN A 100 -109.78 -44.89 -82.34
N ALA A 101 -109.05 -44.68 -83.43
CA ALA A 101 -107.60 -44.42 -83.39
C ALA A 101 -107.27 -43.10 -82.66
N SER A 102 -108.11 -42.06 -82.81
CA SER A 102 -107.95 -40.79 -82.10
C SER A 102 -108.16 -40.94 -80.59
N LEU A 103 -109.13 -41.77 -80.18
CA LEU A 103 -109.35 -42.11 -78.77
C LEU A 103 -108.14 -42.85 -78.16
N LEU A 104 -107.59 -43.84 -78.88
CA LEU A 104 -106.34 -44.51 -78.46
C LEU A 104 -105.15 -43.53 -78.37
N PHE A 105 -105.09 -42.54 -79.25
CA PHE A 105 -104.05 -41.52 -79.16
C PHE A 105 -104.19 -40.61 -77.94
N VAL A 106 -105.43 -40.32 -77.52
CA VAL A 106 -105.72 -39.60 -76.27
C VAL A 106 -105.29 -40.44 -75.06
N THR A 107 -105.55 -41.75 -75.05
CA THR A 107 -105.10 -42.64 -73.96
C THR A 107 -103.57 -42.72 -73.89
N LEU A 108 -102.88 -42.79 -75.02
CA LEU A 108 -101.40 -42.76 -75.08
C LEU A 108 -100.83 -41.42 -74.56
N LYS A 109 -101.45 -40.29 -74.91
CA LYS A 109 -101.07 -38.98 -74.36
C LYS A 109 -101.27 -38.92 -72.85
N LYS A 110 -102.38 -39.48 -72.34
CA LYS A 110 -102.65 -39.56 -70.90
C LYS A 110 -101.58 -40.40 -70.19
N LEU A 111 -101.28 -41.59 -70.69
CA LEU A 111 -100.23 -42.48 -70.15
C LEU A 111 -98.85 -41.80 -70.10
N ASN A 112 -98.47 -41.06 -71.15
CA ASN A 112 -97.22 -40.29 -71.16
C ASN A 112 -97.18 -39.16 -70.10
N ARG A 113 -98.31 -38.47 -69.88
CA ARG A 113 -98.39 -37.46 -68.81
C ARG A 113 -98.23 -38.10 -67.43
N LEU A 114 -98.91 -39.22 -67.19
CA LEU A 114 -98.82 -39.95 -65.91
C LEU A 114 -97.39 -40.41 -65.62
N GLU A 115 -96.68 -40.97 -66.61
CA GLU A 115 -95.25 -41.28 -66.46
C GLU A 115 -94.48 -40.02 -66.06
N LYS A 116 -94.70 -38.92 -66.78
CA LYS A 116 -93.93 -37.70 -66.57
C LYS A 116 -94.09 -37.16 -65.15
N PHE A 117 -95.31 -37.24 -64.61
CA PHE A 117 -95.60 -36.93 -63.21
C PHE A 117 -94.85 -37.85 -62.25
N ARG A 118 -94.89 -39.17 -62.45
CA ARG A 118 -94.14 -40.13 -61.61
C ARG A 118 -92.64 -39.85 -61.58
N THR A 119 -92.06 -39.61 -62.76
CA THR A 119 -90.63 -39.30 -62.89
C THR A 119 -90.29 -37.97 -62.24
N ASN A 120 -91.12 -36.94 -62.42
CA ASN A 120 -90.90 -35.64 -61.77
C ASN A 120 -90.98 -35.76 -60.23
N GLN A 121 -91.98 -36.47 -59.71
CA GLN A 121 -92.14 -36.67 -58.28
C GLN A 121 -91.00 -37.48 -57.67
N SER A 122 -90.55 -38.55 -58.35
CA SER A 122 -89.41 -39.35 -57.89
C SER A 122 -88.13 -38.51 -57.84
N ARG A 123 -87.93 -37.64 -58.84
CA ARG A 123 -86.83 -36.67 -58.86
C ARG A 123 -86.94 -35.67 -57.72
N GLU A 124 -88.13 -35.18 -57.40
CA GLU A 124 -88.34 -34.26 -56.28
C GLU A 124 -88.09 -34.93 -54.92
N LYS A 125 -88.56 -36.17 -54.72
CA LYS A 125 -88.28 -36.96 -53.51
C LYS A 125 -86.78 -37.19 -53.33
N LEU A 126 -86.08 -37.58 -54.39
CA LEU A 126 -84.62 -37.73 -54.38
C LEU A 126 -83.93 -36.40 -54.06
N HIS A 127 -84.38 -35.30 -54.64
CA HIS A 127 -83.83 -33.97 -54.38
C HIS A 127 -84.03 -33.55 -52.91
N LYS A 128 -85.20 -33.80 -52.33
CA LYS A 128 -85.47 -33.53 -50.90
C LYS A 128 -84.55 -34.35 -49.99
N ALA A 129 -84.40 -35.65 -50.25
CA ALA A 129 -83.52 -36.51 -49.48
C ALA A 129 -82.04 -36.09 -49.62
N LYS A 130 -81.61 -35.75 -50.84
CA LYS A 130 -80.27 -35.21 -51.11
C LYS A 130 -80.04 -33.92 -50.31
N GLN A 131 -80.99 -32.98 -50.35
CA GLN A 131 -80.88 -31.71 -49.63
C GLN A 131 -80.76 -31.92 -48.11
N GLN A 132 -81.48 -32.90 -47.55
CA GLN A 132 -81.34 -33.27 -46.13
C GLN A 132 -79.96 -33.87 -45.83
N ALA A 133 -79.47 -34.78 -46.68
CA ALA A 133 -78.14 -35.36 -46.53
C ALA A 133 -77.04 -34.28 -46.63
N ASP A 134 -77.15 -33.36 -47.59
CA ASP A 134 -76.24 -32.23 -47.75
C ASP A 134 -76.26 -31.32 -46.51
N SER A 135 -77.43 -31.11 -45.89
CA SER A 135 -77.56 -30.33 -44.65
C SER A 135 -76.89 -31.03 -43.46
N CYS A 136 -77.06 -32.34 -43.30
CA CYS A 136 -76.38 -33.13 -42.27
C CYS A 136 -74.86 -33.17 -42.51
N HIS A 137 -74.44 -33.31 -43.77
CA HIS A 137 -73.03 -33.26 -44.15
C HIS A 137 -72.41 -31.90 -43.80
N LEU A 138 -73.13 -30.79 -44.05
CA LEU A 138 -72.68 -29.46 -43.65
C LEU A 138 -72.50 -29.33 -42.12
N GLN A 139 -73.41 -29.91 -41.33
CA GLN A 139 -73.27 -29.93 -39.87
C GLN A 139 -72.05 -30.75 -39.42
N LEU A 140 -71.82 -31.90 -40.04
CA LEU A 140 -70.64 -32.72 -39.76
C LEU A 140 -69.35 -31.98 -40.11
N GLU A 141 -69.29 -31.35 -41.28
CA GLU A 141 -68.16 -30.51 -41.69
C GLU A 141 -67.89 -29.40 -40.66
N ASN A 142 -68.92 -28.67 -40.23
CA ASN A 142 -68.77 -27.64 -39.21
C ASN A 142 -68.16 -28.17 -37.89
N LEU A 143 -68.58 -29.35 -37.43
CA LEU A 143 -68.02 -29.99 -36.22
C LEU A 143 -66.59 -30.47 -36.44
N LEU A 144 -66.27 -31.01 -37.63
CA LEU A 144 -64.90 -31.40 -37.97
C LEU A 144 -63.97 -30.18 -38.01
N TYR A 145 -64.45 -29.03 -38.53
CA TYR A 145 -63.74 -27.77 -38.46
C TYR A 145 -63.50 -27.31 -37.02
N GLU A 146 -64.49 -27.42 -36.15
CA GLU A 146 -64.35 -27.07 -34.73
C GLU A 146 -63.32 -27.96 -34.02
N ILE A 147 -63.40 -29.28 -34.20
CA ILE A 147 -62.43 -30.24 -33.66
C ILE A 147 -61.02 -29.92 -34.18
N LEU A 148 -60.90 -29.61 -35.47
CA LEU A 148 -59.62 -29.28 -36.09
C LEU A 148 -59.07 -27.96 -35.55
N HIS A 149 -59.92 -26.95 -35.34
CA HIS A 149 -59.53 -25.69 -34.71
C HIS A 149 -59.05 -25.92 -33.28
N LEU A 150 -59.84 -26.63 -32.45
CA LEU A 150 -59.48 -26.95 -31.06
C LEU A 150 -58.19 -27.78 -30.98
N ARG A 151 -57.99 -28.76 -31.87
CA ARG A 151 -56.73 -29.51 -31.94
C ARG A 151 -55.56 -28.62 -32.33
N LYS A 152 -55.73 -27.71 -33.29
CA LYS A 152 -54.69 -26.72 -33.63
C LYS A 152 -54.39 -25.81 -32.45
N GLU A 153 -55.41 -25.40 -31.70
CA GLU A 153 -55.28 -24.54 -30.53
C GLU A 153 -54.55 -25.26 -29.38
N VAL A 154 -54.95 -26.49 -29.05
CA VAL A 154 -54.24 -27.34 -28.09
C VAL A 154 -52.79 -27.56 -28.52
N THR A 155 -52.56 -27.87 -29.80
CA THR A 155 -51.19 -28.05 -30.33
C THR A 155 -50.39 -26.75 -30.20
N LYS A 156 -51.00 -25.60 -30.48
CA LYS A 156 -50.38 -24.28 -30.32
C LYS A 156 -50.05 -23.99 -28.85
N CYS A 157 -50.93 -24.36 -27.91
CA CYS A 157 -50.70 -24.22 -26.48
C CYS A 157 -49.60 -25.16 -25.97
N LEU A 158 -49.53 -26.39 -26.48
CA LEU A 158 -48.46 -27.34 -26.13
C LEU A 158 -47.12 -27.01 -26.78
N GLN A 159 -47.13 -26.34 -27.93
CA GLN A 159 -45.92 -25.81 -28.57
C GLN A 159 -45.42 -24.52 -27.93
N PHE A 160 -46.14 -23.99 -26.93
CA PHE A 160 -45.64 -22.87 -26.14
C PHE A 160 -44.43 -23.34 -25.35
N LYS A 161 -43.25 -22.98 -25.85
CA LYS A 161 -42.00 -23.10 -25.11
C LYS A 161 -41.77 -21.79 -24.41
N SER A 162 -41.69 -21.85 -23.10
CA SER A 162 -41.32 -20.69 -22.31
C SER A 162 -39.80 -20.54 -22.31
N LYS A 163 -39.32 -19.30 -22.20
CA LYS A 163 -37.88 -18.98 -22.31
C LYS A 163 -37.04 -19.54 -21.16
N ASP A 164 -37.66 -19.99 -20.08
CA ASP A 164 -37.00 -20.62 -18.93
C ASP A 164 -36.48 -22.03 -19.22
N GLU A 165 -36.96 -22.71 -20.27
CA GLU A 165 -36.44 -24.03 -20.67
C GLU A 165 -35.03 -23.97 -21.28
N GLU A 166 -34.62 -22.82 -21.82
CA GLU A 166 -33.32 -22.62 -22.46
C GLU A 166 -32.26 -22.05 -21.50
N ILE A 167 -32.62 -21.76 -20.24
CA ILE A 167 -31.71 -21.17 -19.27
C ILE A 167 -31.01 -22.29 -18.49
N ASP A 168 -29.69 -22.37 -18.60
CA ASP A 168 -28.89 -23.24 -17.74
C ASP A 168 -28.92 -22.73 -16.31
N LEU A 169 -29.48 -23.54 -15.40
CA LEU A 169 -29.59 -23.21 -13.97
C LEU A 169 -28.45 -23.81 -13.15
N VAL A 170 -28.11 -23.14 -12.04
CA VAL A 170 -27.14 -23.59 -11.03
C VAL A 170 -27.53 -24.98 -10.51
N PRO A 171 -26.60 -25.96 -10.41
CA PRO A 171 -26.87 -27.30 -9.92
C PRO A 171 -27.61 -27.36 -8.58
N LEU A 172 -28.37 -28.44 -8.36
CA LEU A 172 -29.26 -28.58 -7.19
C LEU A 172 -28.48 -28.54 -5.87
N ASP A 173 -27.30 -29.17 -5.86
CA ASP A 173 -26.45 -29.29 -4.67
C ASP A 173 -25.84 -27.94 -4.28
N GLU A 174 -25.49 -27.12 -5.26
CA GLU A 174 -24.97 -25.75 -5.05
C GLU A 174 -26.10 -24.80 -4.61
N PHE A 175 -27.30 -24.95 -5.16
CA PHE A 175 -28.45 -24.17 -4.74
C PHE A 175 -28.81 -24.40 -3.27
N TYR A 176 -28.92 -25.65 -2.81
CA TYR A 176 -29.29 -25.92 -1.42
C TYR A 176 -28.17 -25.62 -0.41
N SER A 177 -26.91 -25.55 -0.84
CA SER A 177 -25.77 -25.23 0.04
C SER A 177 -25.50 -23.73 0.16
N GLN A 178 -25.72 -22.96 -0.91
CA GLN A 178 -25.38 -21.53 -0.96
C GLN A 178 -26.60 -20.61 -0.80
N ALA A 179 -27.81 -21.07 -1.14
CA ALA A 179 -28.99 -20.22 -1.07
C ALA A 179 -29.49 -20.05 0.39
N PRO A 180 -29.80 -18.82 0.82
CA PRO A 180 -30.38 -18.54 2.13
C PRO A 180 -31.70 -19.29 2.35
N GLU A 181 -31.95 -19.72 3.59
CA GLU A 181 -33.17 -20.48 3.98
C GLU A 181 -34.48 -19.75 3.65
N SER A 182 -34.46 -18.41 3.58
CA SER A 182 -35.60 -17.58 3.18
C SER A 182 -36.09 -17.84 1.74
N ILE A 183 -35.18 -18.25 0.84
CA ILE A 183 -35.43 -18.52 -0.58
C ILE A 183 -35.46 -20.02 -0.84
N SER A 184 -34.54 -20.79 -0.25
CA SER A 184 -34.42 -22.23 -0.54
C SER A 184 -35.62 -23.04 -0.06
N ARG A 185 -36.27 -22.63 1.04
CA ARG A 185 -37.52 -23.20 1.61
C ARG A 185 -37.64 -24.72 1.42
N PRO A 186 -36.69 -25.51 1.97
CA PRO A 186 -36.51 -26.93 1.64
C PRO A 186 -37.72 -27.81 1.95
N GLU A 187 -38.62 -27.37 2.83
CA GLU A 187 -39.86 -28.09 3.17
C GLU A 187 -40.87 -28.13 2.01
N VAL A 188 -40.89 -27.10 1.16
CA VAL A 188 -41.87 -26.98 0.07
C VAL A 188 -41.23 -27.29 -1.29
N THR A 189 -39.99 -26.86 -1.50
CA THR A 189 -39.24 -27.07 -2.76
C THR A 189 -38.79 -28.51 -2.98
N ARG A 190 -38.74 -29.36 -1.95
CA ARG A 190 -38.46 -30.80 -2.11
C ARG A 190 -39.69 -31.61 -2.52
N VAL A 191 -40.90 -31.08 -2.31
CA VAL A 191 -42.16 -31.76 -2.60
C VAL A 191 -42.72 -31.34 -3.96
N ASP A 192 -42.60 -30.05 -4.30
CA ASP A 192 -43.14 -29.47 -5.53
C ASP A 192 -42.02 -29.00 -6.47
N THR A 193 -41.92 -29.65 -7.65
CA THR A 193 -40.91 -29.36 -8.67
C THR A 193 -41.06 -27.95 -9.25
N HIS A 194 -42.28 -27.43 -9.34
CA HIS A 194 -42.51 -26.08 -9.87
C HIS A 194 -41.98 -25.01 -8.91
N GLN A 195 -42.26 -25.16 -7.61
CA GLN A 195 -41.75 -24.24 -6.60
C GLN A 195 -40.23 -24.34 -6.44
N GLN A 196 -39.66 -25.53 -6.62
CA GLN A 196 -38.22 -25.72 -6.71
C GLN A 196 -37.60 -24.87 -7.83
N GLN A 197 -38.21 -24.88 -9.02
CA GLN A 197 -37.72 -24.10 -10.17
C GLN A 197 -37.85 -22.59 -9.92
N LEU A 198 -38.97 -22.13 -9.35
CA LEU A 198 -39.16 -20.72 -8.99
C LEU A 198 -38.15 -20.22 -7.97
N ALA A 199 -37.87 -21.01 -6.93
CA ALA A 199 -36.90 -20.64 -5.90
C ALA A 199 -35.47 -20.55 -6.47
N ARG A 200 -35.12 -21.45 -7.41
CA ARG A 200 -33.83 -21.41 -8.12
C ARG A 200 -33.70 -20.18 -9.01
N LEU A 201 -34.75 -19.84 -9.77
CA LEU A 201 -34.78 -18.63 -10.59
C LEU A 201 -34.71 -17.35 -9.74
N GLU A 202 -35.37 -17.32 -8.59
CA GLU A 202 -35.31 -16.17 -7.68
C GLU A 202 -33.91 -15.99 -7.09
N TRP A 203 -33.26 -17.10 -6.70
CA TRP A 203 -31.89 -17.07 -6.20
C TRP A 203 -30.91 -16.58 -7.26
N GLU A 204 -30.95 -17.13 -8.46
CA GLU A 204 -30.08 -16.68 -9.55
C GLU A 204 -30.32 -15.23 -9.92
N LEU A 205 -31.58 -14.77 -9.91
CA LEU A 205 -31.90 -13.37 -10.17
C LEU A 205 -31.25 -12.47 -9.11
N LYS A 206 -31.34 -12.83 -7.82
CA LYS A 206 -30.67 -12.11 -6.74
C LYS A 206 -29.14 -12.14 -6.89
N GLN A 207 -28.58 -13.30 -7.21
CA GLN A 207 -27.15 -13.47 -7.43
C GLN A 207 -26.66 -12.63 -8.62
N ARG A 208 -27.34 -12.67 -9.76
CA ARG A 208 -27.00 -11.86 -10.95
C ARG A 208 -27.14 -10.36 -10.68
N LYS A 209 -28.11 -9.93 -9.86
CA LYS A 209 -28.22 -8.53 -9.43
C LYS A 209 -27.04 -8.11 -8.55
N GLN A 210 -26.64 -8.95 -7.59
CA GLN A 210 -25.48 -8.68 -6.74
C GLN A 210 -24.17 -8.65 -7.54
N LEU A 211 -23.98 -9.62 -8.44
CA LEU A 211 -22.82 -9.65 -9.35
C LEU A 211 -22.80 -8.46 -10.30
N ALA A 212 -23.94 -8.04 -10.83
CA ALA A 212 -24.03 -6.85 -11.67
C ALA A 212 -23.67 -5.57 -10.90
N ALA A 213 -24.15 -5.44 -9.65
CA ALA A 213 -23.78 -4.32 -8.79
C ALA A 213 -22.27 -4.32 -8.49
N LEU A 214 -21.70 -5.47 -8.10
CA LEU A 214 -20.27 -5.61 -7.85
C LEU A 214 -19.43 -5.29 -9.09
N CYS A 215 -19.84 -5.78 -10.27
CA CYS A 215 -19.18 -5.44 -11.53
C CYS A 215 -19.24 -3.94 -11.83
N GLN A 216 -20.35 -3.28 -11.53
CA GLN A 216 -20.50 -1.84 -11.71
C GLN A 216 -19.61 -1.05 -10.74
N ASP A 217 -19.53 -1.47 -9.48
CA ASP A 217 -18.65 -0.86 -8.47
C ASP A 217 -17.18 -1.02 -8.83
N LEU A 218 -16.75 -2.23 -9.20
CA LEU A 218 -15.39 -2.51 -9.65
C LEU A 218 -15.03 -1.73 -10.93
N GLN A 219 -15.99 -1.56 -11.85
CA GLN A 219 -15.77 -0.75 -13.04
C GLN A 219 -15.60 0.74 -12.69
N ALA A 220 -16.36 1.26 -11.72
CA ALA A 220 -16.21 2.63 -11.23
C ALA A 220 -14.85 2.84 -10.52
N GLU A 221 -14.40 1.87 -9.70
CA GLU A 221 -13.07 1.91 -9.09
C GLU A 221 -11.95 1.88 -10.13
N LYS A 222 -12.07 0.99 -11.13
CA LYS A 222 -11.13 0.92 -12.25
C LYS A 222 -11.05 2.25 -13.00
N GLU A 223 -12.18 2.90 -13.27
CA GLU A 223 -12.23 4.20 -13.93
C GLU A 223 -11.61 5.30 -13.05
N LYS A 224 -11.86 5.29 -11.74
CA LYS A 224 -11.23 6.20 -10.77
C LYS A 224 -9.71 6.03 -10.79
N VAL A 225 -9.20 4.81 -10.65
CA VAL A 225 -7.77 4.52 -10.68
C VAL A 225 -7.15 4.92 -12.02
N ALA A 226 -7.81 4.61 -13.15
CA ALA A 226 -7.34 5.03 -14.47
C ALA A 226 -7.27 6.56 -14.60
N SER A 227 -8.24 7.29 -14.05
CA SER A 227 -8.22 8.76 -14.04
C SER A 227 -7.07 9.32 -13.19
N GLU A 228 -6.76 8.70 -12.05
CA GLU A 228 -5.62 9.08 -11.21
C GLU A 228 -4.27 8.81 -11.89
N ILE A 229 -4.15 7.67 -12.58
CA ILE A 229 -2.97 7.34 -13.37
C ILE A 229 -2.78 8.37 -14.48
N ASN A 230 -3.82 8.68 -15.26
CA ASN A 230 -3.75 9.69 -16.32
C ASN A 230 -3.40 11.08 -15.78
N ARG A 231 -3.95 11.47 -14.61
CA ARG A 231 -3.60 12.72 -13.94
C ARG A 231 -2.12 12.77 -13.56
N LYS A 232 -1.61 11.72 -12.90
CA LYS A 232 -0.20 11.62 -12.50
C LYS A 232 0.71 11.59 -13.72
N GLN A 233 0.32 10.88 -14.78
CA GLN A 233 1.09 10.80 -16.02
C GLN A 233 1.14 12.14 -16.73
N SER A 234 0.01 12.86 -16.83
CA SER A 234 -0.01 14.23 -17.36
C SER A 234 0.84 15.19 -16.51
N GLN A 235 0.85 15.04 -15.19
CA GLN A 235 1.74 15.82 -14.32
C GLN A 235 3.22 15.52 -14.59
N LEU A 236 3.58 14.25 -14.80
CA LEU A 236 4.95 13.85 -15.16
C LEU A 236 5.34 14.33 -16.56
N ASP A 237 4.44 14.22 -17.54
CA ASP A 237 4.62 14.69 -18.91
C ASP A 237 4.75 16.21 -18.98
N ASN A 238 4.13 16.95 -18.04
CA ASN A 238 4.31 18.40 -17.88
C ASN A 238 5.60 18.74 -17.11
N LEU A 239 5.98 17.94 -16.11
CA LEU A 239 7.16 18.19 -15.28
C LEU A 239 8.47 17.91 -16.04
N ALA A 240 8.51 16.85 -16.85
CA ALA A 240 9.69 16.47 -17.64
C ALA A 240 10.21 17.60 -18.56
N PRO A 241 9.38 18.29 -19.38
CA PRO A 241 9.83 19.42 -20.19
C PRO A 241 10.19 20.63 -19.33
N MET A 242 9.43 20.94 -18.26
CA MET A 242 9.80 22.02 -17.33
C MET A 242 11.18 21.81 -16.71
N LEU A 243 11.49 20.59 -16.26
CA LEU A 243 12.82 20.25 -15.74
C LEU A 243 13.90 20.32 -16.81
N LYS A 244 13.58 19.93 -18.06
CA LYS A 244 14.52 20.02 -19.19
C LYS A 244 14.82 21.48 -19.57
N GLU A 245 13.81 22.36 -19.54
CA GLU A 245 13.97 23.79 -19.73
C GLU A 245 14.82 24.41 -18.63
N VAL A 246 14.53 24.08 -17.36
CA VAL A 246 15.35 24.53 -16.22
C VAL A 246 16.80 24.04 -16.36
N LEU A 247 17.02 22.80 -16.81
CA LEU A 247 18.35 22.27 -17.06
C LEU A 247 19.06 23.03 -18.20
N ILE A 248 18.38 23.34 -19.29
CA ILE A 248 18.93 24.14 -20.40
C ILE A 248 19.28 25.56 -19.94
N VAL A 249 18.42 26.19 -19.14
CA VAL A 249 18.65 27.54 -18.58
C VAL A 249 19.77 27.54 -17.55
N ALA A 250 19.90 26.48 -16.75
CA ALA A 250 20.91 26.37 -15.72
C ALA A 250 22.30 25.99 -16.27
N LYS A 251 22.39 25.28 -17.39
CA LYS A 251 23.65 24.81 -18.00
C LYS A 251 24.68 25.93 -18.27
N PRO A 252 24.33 27.05 -18.94
CA PRO A 252 25.27 28.15 -19.18
C PRO A 252 25.78 28.78 -17.88
N VAL A 253 24.91 28.89 -16.88
CA VAL A 253 25.25 29.41 -15.54
C VAL A 253 26.16 28.42 -14.82
N GLN A 254 25.88 27.12 -14.92
CA GLN A 254 26.68 26.03 -14.37
C GLN A 254 28.10 25.99 -14.97
N GLU A 255 28.22 26.15 -16.29
CA GLU A 255 29.50 26.20 -17.01
C GLU A 255 30.29 27.48 -16.67
N THR A 256 29.61 28.62 -16.57
CA THR A 256 30.21 29.92 -16.20
C THR A 256 30.70 29.94 -14.75
N LEU A 257 29.98 29.27 -13.85
CA LEU A 257 30.34 29.14 -12.44
C LEU A 257 31.29 27.95 -12.16
N GLY A 258 31.63 27.15 -13.18
CA GLY A 258 32.54 26.01 -13.04
C GLY A 258 31.98 24.85 -12.19
N LEU A 259 30.66 24.75 -12.05
CA LEU A 259 29.95 23.74 -11.25
C LEU A 259 29.86 22.40 -12.01
N THR A 260 30.99 21.80 -12.36
CA THR A 260 31.05 20.52 -13.09
C THR A 260 31.34 19.33 -12.18
N THR A 261 30.80 19.31 -10.95
CA THR A 261 31.03 18.18 -10.04
C THR A 261 29.77 17.75 -9.31
N GLY A 262 28.77 17.31 -10.07
CA GLY A 262 27.80 16.38 -9.50
C GLY A 262 28.54 15.11 -9.03
N PRO A 263 28.12 14.47 -7.93
CA PRO A 263 28.69 13.21 -7.48
C PRO A 263 28.60 12.16 -8.60
N SER A 264 29.50 11.17 -8.60
CA SER A 264 29.53 10.13 -9.63
C SER A 264 28.15 9.49 -9.81
N PRO A 265 27.75 9.10 -11.04
CA PRO A 265 26.41 8.57 -11.31
C PRO A 265 26.08 7.31 -10.49
N SER A 266 27.08 6.55 -10.04
CA SER A 266 26.90 5.44 -9.10
C SER A 266 26.52 5.92 -7.69
N GLN A 267 27.20 6.95 -7.16
CA GLN A 267 26.88 7.54 -5.86
C GLN A 267 25.51 8.25 -5.87
N GLN A 268 25.08 8.80 -7.02
CA GLN A 268 23.74 9.39 -7.15
C GLN A 268 22.63 8.33 -7.09
N LYS A 269 22.82 7.18 -7.75
CA LYS A 269 21.86 6.06 -7.67
C LYS A 269 21.77 5.52 -6.25
N ALA A 270 22.91 5.32 -5.59
CA ALA A 270 22.97 4.92 -4.19
C ALA A 270 22.33 5.98 -3.26
N ALA A 271 22.52 7.27 -3.54
CA ALA A 271 21.92 8.36 -2.76
C ALA A 271 20.39 8.40 -2.85
N GLN A 272 19.78 8.00 -3.98
CA GLN A 272 18.32 7.90 -4.11
C GLN A 272 17.70 6.79 -3.24
N LEU A 273 18.51 5.83 -2.81
CA LEU A 273 18.12 4.72 -1.94
C LEU A 273 18.40 5.02 -0.45
N LEU A 274 19.02 6.16 -0.13
CA LEU A 274 19.30 6.54 1.27
C LEU A 274 18.04 7.05 1.99
N PRO A 275 17.91 6.75 3.30
CA PRO A 275 16.95 7.42 4.18
C PRO A 275 17.16 8.94 4.20
N HIS A 276 16.08 9.71 4.38
CA HIS A 276 16.13 11.17 4.37
C HIS A 276 17.29 11.75 5.23
N PRO A 277 17.51 11.34 6.50
CA PRO A 277 18.61 11.90 7.31
C PRO A 277 20.01 11.61 6.75
N LEU A 278 20.23 10.41 6.18
CA LEU A 278 21.50 10.04 5.56
C LEU A 278 21.70 10.72 4.20
N TYR A 279 20.62 10.93 3.44
CA TYR A 279 20.65 11.69 2.21
C TYR A 279 21.05 13.16 2.47
N PHE A 280 20.44 13.81 3.46
CA PHE A 280 20.81 15.18 3.83
C PHE A 280 22.27 15.26 4.30
N LEU A 281 22.71 14.31 5.13
CA LEU A 281 24.12 14.22 5.54
C LEU A 281 25.05 14.09 4.33
N PHE A 282 24.71 13.22 3.37
CA PHE A 282 25.49 13.02 2.16
C PHE A 282 25.58 14.29 1.33
N VAL A 283 24.44 14.94 1.01
CA VAL A 283 24.41 16.17 0.21
C VAL A 283 25.20 17.30 0.87
N GLN A 284 25.07 17.47 2.19
CA GLN A 284 25.80 18.53 2.89
C GLN A 284 27.30 18.23 3.02
N ALA A 285 27.68 16.97 3.21
CA ALA A 285 29.09 16.57 3.24
C ALA A 285 29.74 16.67 1.85
N ASP A 286 29.01 16.35 0.78
CA ASP A 286 29.42 16.52 -0.61
C ASP A 286 29.62 18.01 -0.94
N ALA A 287 28.65 18.86 -0.54
CA ALA A 287 28.75 20.30 -0.69
C ALA A 287 29.93 20.90 0.10
N LEU A 288 30.20 20.42 1.32
CA LEU A 288 31.35 20.87 2.10
C LEU A 288 32.69 20.45 1.47
N ARG A 289 32.77 19.25 0.89
CA ARG A 289 33.94 18.80 0.12
C ARG A 289 34.19 19.73 -1.07
N GLU A 290 33.14 20.08 -1.81
CA GLU A 290 33.22 20.93 -3.01
C GLU A 290 33.58 22.38 -2.66
N ALA A 291 32.95 22.95 -1.62
CA ALA A 291 33.06 24.37 -1.29
C ALA A 291 34.35 24.76 -0.55
N GLY A 292 34.94 23.87 0.28
CA GLY A 292 35.89 24.35 1.29
C GLY A 292 37.10 23.49 1.61
N ASP A 293 37.05 22.16 1.43
CA ASP A 293 38.11 21.32 1.97
C ASP A 293 38.26 19.98 1.21
N LYS A 294 39.25 19.89 0.30
CA LYS A 294 39.65 18.64 -0.39
C LYS A 294 40.12 17.53 0.59
N SER A 295 40.21 17.85 1.88
CA SER A 295 40.57 16.93 2.95
C SER A 295 39.41 16.03 3.41
N ILE A 296 38.18 16.26 2.92
CA ILE A 296 37.01 15.44 3.24
C ILE A 296 36.66 14.58 2.03
N SER A 297 36.41 13.29 2.24
CA SER A 297 35.84 12.41 1.21
C SER A 297 34.63 11.67 1.75
N VAL A 298 33.62 11.52 0.91
CA VAL A 298 32.33 10.90 1.27
C VAL A 298 32.14 9.68 0.39
N LYS A 299 31.76 8.56 0.99
CA LYS A 299 31.43 7.30 0.31
C LYS A 299 30.13 6.74 0.87
N ILE A 300 29.37 6.04 0.04
CA ILE A 300 28.20 5.27 0.45
C ILE A 300 28.62 3.79 0.35
N GLU A 301 28.47 3.04 1.44
CA GLU A 301 28.78 1.60 1.49
C GLU A 301 27.56 0.84 2.01
N GLY A 302 27.23 -0.29 1.37
CA GLY A 302 26.12 -1.14 1.75
C GLY A 302 25.54 -1.93 0.58
N ASP A 303 24.50 -2.71 0.87
CA ASP A 303 23.78 -3.51 -0.14
C ASP A 303 22.65 -2.69 -0.78
N GLU A 304 22.75 -2.47 -2.10
CA GLU A 304 21.79 -1.71 -2.89
C GLU A 304 20.46 -2.48 -3.10
N GLU A 305 20.48 -3.82 -3.14
CA GLU A 305 19.30 -4.65 -3.39
C GLU A 305 18.39 -4.73 -2.17
N ASP A 306 18.99 -4.91 -0.99
CA ASP A 306 18.24 -4.92 0.27
C ASP A 306 17.67 -3.52 0.60
N ALA A 307 18.36 -2.45 0.22
CA ALA A 307 17.85 -1.08 0.34
C ALA A 307 16.64 -0.83 -0.57
N LEU A 308 16.63 -1.40 -1.78
CA LEU A 308 15.50 -1.29 -2.70
C LEU A 308 14.26 -2.03 -2.16
N ARG A 309 14.44 -3.24 -1.61
CA ARG A 309 13.37 -4.01 -0.95
C ARG A 309 12.79 -3.27 0.25
N LEU A 310 13.64 -2.63 1.04
CA LEU A 310 13.22 -1.86 2.21
C LEU A 310 12.47 -0.58 1.80
N LYS A 311 12.86 0.06 0.71
CA LYS A 311 12.12 1.20 0.15
C LYS A 311 10.74 0.80 -0.40
N GLN A 312 10.64 -0.34 -1.07
CA GLN A 312 9.36 -0.86 -1.57
C GLN A 312 8.40 -1.20 -0.42
N THR A 313 8.88 -1.89 0.61
CA THR A 313 8.06 -2.22 1.80
C THR A 313 7.65 -0.98 2.61
N VAL A 314 8.48 0.07 2.68
CA VAL A 314 8.10 1.36 3.30
C VAL A 314 7.07 2.12 2.45
N VAL A 315 7.11 1.99 1.12
CA VAL A 315 6.08 2.57 0.22
C VAL A 315 4.75 1.82 0.34
N GLU A 316 4.77 0.50 0.48
CA GLU A 316 3.56 -0.33 0.71
C GLU A 316 2.92 -0.09 2.09
N THR A 317 3.70 0.30 3.10
CA THR A 317 3.19 0.61 4.45
C THR A 317 2.78 2.09 4.63
N SER A 318 3.04 2.95 3.64
CA SER A 318 2.66 4.37 3.68
C SER A 318 1.44 4.71 2.83
N THR A 319 0.79 3.72 2.20
CA THR A 319 -0.64 3.83 1.84
C THR A 319 -1.47 3.58 3.10
N PRO A 320 -2.14 4.60 3.67
CA PRO A 320 -3.07 4.38 4.76
C PRO A 320 -4.34 3.77 4.14
N ASP A 321 -4.40 2.44 4.13
CA ASP A 321 -5.66 1.76 3.95
C ASP A 321 -6.31 1.70 5.34
N ASP A 322 -7.09 2.73 5.64
CA ASP A 322 -8.07 2.72 6.73
C ASP A 322 -9.13 1.66 6.38
N SER A 323 -8.86 0.41 6.73
CA SER A 323 -9.90 -0.61 6.84
C SER A 323 -9.61 -1.49 8.05
N ASP A 324 -10.07 -0.98 9.19
CA ASP A 324 -10.28 -1.72 10.42
C ASP A 324 -11.31 -2.83 10.12
N SER A 325 -10.88 -4.08 10.03
CA SER A 325 -11.78 -5.23 10.15
C SER A 325 -11.04 -6.39 10.81
N ASP A 326 -11.25 -6.50 12.11
CA ASP A 326 -11.07 -7.74 12.87
C ASP A 326 -12.00 -8.82 12.28
N THR A 327 -11.47 -9.65 11.38
CA THR A 327 -12.08 -10.95 11.06
C THR A 327 -10.98 -11.98 10.90
N GLN A 328 -10.96 -12.92 11.87
CA GLN A 328 -10.26 -14.19 11.76
C GLN A 328 -10.76 -14.93 10.51
N GLU A 329 -9.85 -15.22 9.58
CA GLU A 329 -10.04 -16.31 8.61
C GLU A 329 -8.98 -17.38 8.84
N GLU A 330 -9.42 -18.46 9.48
CA GLU A 330 -8.84 -19.78 9.34
C GLU A 330 -9.19 -20.35 7.97
N VAL A 331 -8.25 -20.42 7.01
CA VAL A 331 -8.33 -21.43 5.93
C VAL A 331 -6.95 -21.95 5.54
N THR A 332 -6.60 -23.09 6.13
CA THR A 332 -5.86 -24.24 5.58
C THR A 332 -4.68 -24.02 4.62
N ALA A 333 -3.46 -24.20 5.13
CA ALA A 333 -2.34 -24.72 4.34
C ALA A 333 -1.45 -25.67 5.19
N LYS A 334 -1.66 -26.97 4.94
CA LYS A 334 -0.73 -28.11 5.05
C LYS A 334 0.52 -27.95 5.94
N ARG A 335 0.47 -28.64 7.09
CA ARG A 335 1.52 -29.48 7.71
C ARG A 335 2.98 -29.17 7.30
N HIS A 336 3.69 -28.41 8.13
CA HIS A 336 5.02 -28.77 8.65
C HIS A 336 5.26 -28.08 10.01
N GLY A 337 5.86 -28.80 10.95
CA GLY A 337 5.78 -28.54 12.39
C GLY A 337 6.40 -27.22 12.86
N HIS A 338 5.59 -26.38 13.51
CA HIS A 338 6.06 -25.25 14.30
C HIS A 338 6.18 -25.64 15.77
N ARG A 339 7.43 -25.81 16.21
CA ARG A 339 7.84 -25.65 17.61
C ARG A 339 7.39 -24.25 18.04
N LYS A 340 6.50 -24.13 19.03
CA LYS A 340 6.09 -22.84 19.62
C LYS A 340 7.36 -22.09 20.05
N LYS A 341 7.72 -21.01 19.34
CA LYS A 341 8.83 -20.11 19.73
C LYS A 341 8.58 -19.59 21.15
N SER A 342 9.61 -19.58 21.98
CA SER A 342 9.53 -19.17 23.39
C SER A 342 9.20 -17.67 23.51
N ARG A 343 8.62 -17.25 24.65
CA ARG A 343 8.37 -15.82 24.96
C ARG A 343 9.68 -15.00 24.93
N THR A 344 10.81 -15.63 25.21
CA THR A 344 12.17 -15.06 25.08
C THR A 344 12.54 -14.81 23.61
N ASP A 345 12.26 -15.76 22.72
CA ASP A 345 12.55 -15.64 21.29
C ASP A 345 11.73 -14.52 20.65
N ARG A 346 10.47 -14.35 21.08
CA ARG A 346 9.60 -13.26 20.63
C ARG A 346 10.08 -11.88 21.11
N GLN A 347 10.71 -11.81 22.29
CA GLN A 347 11.35 -10.58 22.78
C GLN A 347 12.65 -10.30 22.04
N GLU A 348 13.46 -11.31 21.74
CA GLU A 348 14.67 -11.15 20.92
C GLU A 348 14.36 -10.75 19.47
N GLU A 349 13.30 -11.30 18.88
CA GLU A 349 12.85 -10.95 17.53
C GLU A 349 12.35 -9.49 17.48
N ARG A 350 11.64 -9.04 18.51
CA ARG A 350 11.27 -7.62 18.68
C ARG A 350 12.48 -6.71 18.90
N LYS A 351 13.49 -7.16 19.66
CA LYS A 351 14.76 -6.42 19.83
C LYS A 351 15.51 -6.29 18.51
N LYS A 352 15.59 -7.37 17.71
CA LYS A 352 16.22 -7.35 16.39
C LYS A 352 15.48 -6.45 15.40
N GLN A 353 14.15 -6.42 15.45
CA GLN A 353 13.35 -5.51 14.63
C GLN A 353 13.60 -4.04 15.01
N LEU A 354 13.64 -3.70 16.29
CA LEU A 354 13.91 -2.31 16.74
C LEU A 354 15.33 -1.84 16.46
N LEU A 355 16.29 -2.76 16.59
CA LEU A 355 17.70 -2.50 16.29
C LEU A 355 18.04 -2.69 14.80
N MET A 356 17.03 -2.77 13.93
CA MET A 356 17.24 -2.96 12.51
C MET A 356 17.88 -1.70 11.90
N ALA A 357 19.18 -1.82 11.61
CA ALA A 357 19.94 -0.82 10.90
C ALA A 357 19.61 -0.87 9.41
N HIS A 358 19.65 0.32 8.80
CA HIS A 358 19.53 0.47 7.36
C HIS A 358 20.74 -0.19 6.66
N PRO A 359 20.54 -0.95 5.56
CA PRO A 359 21.62 -1.67 4.87
C PRO A 359 22.65 -0.74 4.21
N LEU A 360 22.27 0.51 3.88
CA LEU A 360 23.21 1.54 3.43
C LEU A 360 23.72 2.40 4.58
N THR A 361 25.03 2.61 4.59
CA THR A 361 25.77 3.46 5.51
C THR A 361 26.50 4.57 4.74
N VAL A 362 26.69 5.72 5.38
CA VAL A 362 27.46 6.84 4.82
C VAL A 362 28.78 6.93 5.55
N ILE A 363 29.89 6.86 4.82
CA ILE A 363 31.24 6.98 5.37
C ILE A 363 31.82 8.34 5.01
N ILE A 364 32.12 9.13 6.04
CA ILE A 364 32.82 10.41 5.89
C ILE A 364 34.25 10.22 6.38
N VAL A 365 35.23 10.38 5.48
CA VAL A 365 36.65 10.33 5.80
C VAL A 365 37.20 11.74 5.88
N ILE A 366 37.72 12.12 7.05
CA ILE A 366 38.34 13.43 7.30
C ILE A 366 39.86 13.22 7.41
N THR A 367 40.62 13.89 6.56
CA THR A 367 42.10 13.89 6.58
C THR A 367 42.62 15.15 7.29
N LEU A 368 43.70 14.98 8.06
CA LEU A 368 44.42 16.09 8.68
C LEU A 368 45.35 16.78 7.68
N LYS A 369 45.85 17.97 8.04
CA LYS A 369 46.76 18.78 7.20
C LYS A 369 48.03 18.03 6.77
N ASP A 370 48.46 17.05 7.55
CA ASP A 370 49.62 16.20 7.26
C ASP A 370 49.34 15.14 6.18
N LYS A 371 48.11 15.06 5.66
CA LYS A 371 47.62 14.12 4.62
C LYS A 371 47.75 12.62 4.93
N LEU A 372 48.51 12.22 5.96
CA LEU A 372 48.73 10.82 6.32
C LEU A 372 47.74 10.28 7.36
N THR A 373 47.22 11.12 8.26
CA THR A 373 46.26 10.69 9.28
C THR A 373 44.83 10.95 8.83
N SER A 374 43.99 9.91 8.87
CA SER A 374 42.58 10.02 8.50
C SER A 374 41.66 9.34 9.51
N ILE A 375 40.50 9.94 9.74
CA ILE A 375 39.40 9.36 10.53
C ILE A 375 38.22 9.08 9.61
N SER A 376 37.78 7.83 9.59
CA SER A 376 36.60 7.35 8.88
C SER A 376 35.43 7.29 9.87
N LEU A 377 34.36 8.00 9.58
CA LEU A 377 33.12 8.02 10.37
C LEU A 377 32.06 7.27 9.58
N GLU A 378 31.67 6.09 10.05
CA GLU A 378 30.59 5.31 9.46
C GLU A 378 29.27 5.69 10.16
N PHE A 379 28.36 6.27 9.39
CA PHE A 379 27.02 6.67 9.84
C PHE A 379 26.01 5.62 9.40
N SER A 380 25.33 4.98 10.36
CA SER A 380 24.23 4.08 10.11
C SER A 380 22.92 4.64 10.67
N TYR A 381 21.80 4.26 10.08
CA TYR A 381 20.48 4.76 10.46
C TYR A 381 19.60 3.63 10.98
N LEU A 382 19.05 3.79 12.18
CA LEU A 382 18.13 2.84 12.78
C LEU A 382 16.71 3.20 12.36
N VAL A 383 16.10 2.37 11.52
CA VAL A 383 14.84 2.71 10.82
C VAL A 383 13.68 2.88 11.81
N GLN A 384 13.59 2.01 12.82
CA GLN A 384 12.49 2.03 13.80
C GLN A 384 12.71 3.04 14.94
N LEU A 385 13.97 3.33 15.26
CA LEU A 385 14.34 4.27 16.32
C LEU A 385 14.50 5.71 15.80
N HIS A 386 14.51 5.91 14.48
CA HIS A 386 14.71 7.22 13.83
C HIS A 386 15.98 7.96 14.32
N VAL A 387 17.05 7.20 14.57
CA VAL A 387 18.31 7.71 15.12
C VAL A 387 19.46 7.34 14.19
N VAL A 388 20.40 8.27 14.04
CA VAL A 388 21.68 8.05 13.37
C VAL A 388 22.73 7.67 14.42
N THR A 389 23.46 6.59 14.18
CA THR A 389 24.60 6.17 15.00
C THR A 389 25.90 6.34 14.23
N VAL A 390 27.00 6.50 14.95
CA VAL A 390 28.33 6.75 14.40
C VAL A 390 29.33 5.74 14.94
N LYS A 391 30.11 5.15 14.04
CA LYS A 391 31.26 4.33 14.37
C LYS A 391 32.54 4.95 13.80
N PRO A 392 33.42 5.51 14.65
CA PRO A 392 34.66 6.11 14.18
C PRO A 392 35.77 5.04 14.07
N THR A 393 36.51 5.07 12.96
CA THR A 393 37.68 4.21 12.71
C THR A 393 38.85 5.10 12.31
N ILE A 394 39.98 4.96 12.99
CA ILE A 394 41.17 5.78 12.71
C ILE A 394 42.16 4.97 11.87
N LYS A 395 42.69 5.58 10.82
CA LYS A 395 43.86 5.07 10.10
C LYS A 395 45.06 5.95 10.45
N LEU A 396 45.92 5.41 11.30
CA LEU A 396 47.20 6.03 11.67
C LEU A 396 48.30 5.54 10.72
N PRO A 397 49.18 6.42 10.23
CA PRO A 397 50.35 6.00 9.46
C PRO A 397 51.38 5.28 10.35
N PRO A 398 52.17 4.33 9.79
CA PRO A 398 53.15 3.53 10.54
C PRO A 398 54.34 4.34 11.11
N GLN A 399 54.45 5.62 10.79
CA GLN A 399 55.53 6.50 11.22
C GLN A 399 55.25 7.24 12.54
N VAL A 400 54.00 7.22 13.04
CA VAL A 400 53.70 7.75 14.38
C VAL A 400 53.99 6.62 15.37
N PRO A 401 54.98 6.78 16.27
CA PRO A 401 55.45 5.68 17.12
C PRO A 401 54.48 5.48 18.30
N ILE A 402 53.24 5.07 18.04
CA ILE A 402 52.27 4.72 19.08
C ILE A 402 52.40 3.24 19.37
N ASN A 403 52.88 2.89 20.56
CA ASN A 403 52.96 1.50 20.98
C ASN A 403 51.54 1.00 21.33
N PRO A 404 50.99 -0.03 20.65
CA PRO A 404 49.64 -0.51 20.92
C PRO A 404 49.45 -1.04 22.36
N ALA A 405 50.55 -1.43 23.04
CA ALA A 405 50.54 -1.90 24.43
C ALA A 405 50.56 -0.79 25.49
N SER A 406 50.73 0.48 25.11
CA SER A 406 50.77 1.63 26.03
C SER A 406 49.37 1.99 26.53
N SER A 407 49.23 2.53 27.75
CA SER A 407 47.93 3.02 28.24
C SER A 407 47.43 4.23 27.46
N ALA A 408 48.30 4.86 26.67
CA ALA A 408 47.99 5.96 25.76
C ALA A 408 47.26 5.51 24.49
N SER A 409 47.38 4.24 24.06
CA SER A 409 46.69 3.72 22.86
C SER A 409 45.17 3.65 23.05
N LYS A 410 44.71 3.42 24.29
CA LYS A 410 43.29 3.44 24.71
C LYS A 410 42.59 4.78 24.53
N LEU A 411 43.32 5.86 24.22
CA LEU A 411 42.76 7.17 23.88
C LEU A 411 42.36 7.28 22.41
N LEU A 412 42.82 6.34 21.59
CA LEU A 412 42.55 6.26 20.16
C LEU A 412 41.60 5.10 19.83
N ASP A 413 41.08 4.40 20.85
CA ASP A 413 40.03 3.41 20.67
C ASP A 413 38.78 4.06 20.06
N SER A 414 38.19 3.36 19.10
CA SER A 414 36.99 3.76 18.36
C SER A 414 35.86 4.23 19.28
N ASP A 415 35.66 3.59 20.42
CA ASP A 415 34.50 3.87 21.26
C ASP A 415 34.60 5.20 22.03
N ASN A 416 35.82 5.69 22.29
CA ASN A 416 36.04 6.81 23.23
C ASN A 416 36.66 8.07 22.61
N ILE A 417 36.94 8.07 21.31
CA ILE A 417 37.63 9.22 20.69
C ILE A 417 36.76 10.47 20.56
N LEU A 418 35.47 10.28 20.26
CA LEU A 418 34.50 11.36 20.00
C LEU A 418 33.55 11.63 21.17
N THR A 419 33.71 10.95 22.30
CA THR A 419 32.93 11.22 23.50
C THR A 419 33.22 12.66 23.98
N GLU A 420 32.15 13.35 24.37
CA GLU A 420 32.19 14.75 24.80
C GLU A 420 32.87 15.69 23.78
N LEU A 421 32.55 15.55 22.49
CA LEU A 421 32.94 16.57 21.50
C LEU A 421 32.30 17.92 21.84
N PHE A 422 31.05 17.88 22.33
CA PHE A 422 30.35 18.98 22.98
C PHE A 422 30.07 18.62 24.45
N PRO A 423 29.91 19.62 25.34
CA PRO A 423 29.63 19.36 26.76
C PRO A 423 28.42 18.44 26.94
N GLU A 424 28.51 17.50 27.88
CA GLU A 424 27.44 16.54 28.25
C GLU A 424 26.98 15.55 27.15
N ASP A 425 27.68 15.44 26.01
CA ASP A 425 27.34 14.50 24.93
C ASP A 425 28.18 13.21 25.03
N HIS A 426 27.66 12.23 25.75
CA HIS A 426 28.33 10.95 25.99
C HIS A 426 28.02 9.87 24.95
N GLY A 427 26.91 9.99 24.21
CA GLY A 427 26.51 9.01 23.19
C GLY A 427 25.91 7.69 23.74
N ASP A 428 25.82 7.53 25.07
CA ASP A 428 25.27 6.34 25.75
C ASP A 428 23.73 6.27 25.71
N SER A 429 23.08 7.43 25.64
CA SER A 429 21.62 7.57 25.67
C SER A 429 21.07 7.98 24.31
N SER A 430 19.92 7.42 23.89
CA SER A 430 19.24 7.90 22.69
C SER A 430 18.75 9.34 22.87
N PRO A 431 19.06 10.26 21.95
CA PRO A 431 18.57 11.63 22.04
C PRO A 431 17.06 11.82 21.81
N ASN A 432 16.36 10.82 21.26
CA ASN A 432 14.91 10.84 21.15
C ASN A 432 14.28 10.31 22.46
N MET A 433 13.45 11.12 23.12
CA MET A 433 12.77 10.75 24.35
C MET A 433 11.78 9.58 24.14
N ALA A 434 11.20 9.43 22.95
CA ALA A 434 10.32 8.29 22.64
C ALA A 434 11.05 6.94 22.72
N ASN A 435 12.34 6.93 22.33
CA ASN A 435 13.16 5.72 22.35
C ASN A 435 13.47 5.28 23.78
N ILE A 436 13.54 6.20 24.74
CA ILE A 436 13.73 5.86 26.15
C ILE A 436 12.57 4.97 26.64
N TYR A 437 11.34 5.26 26.26
CA TYR A 437 10.18 4.44 26.61
C TYR A 437 10.15 3.11 25.84
N GLN A 438 10.48 3.12 24.56
CA GLN A 438 10.53 1.90 23.73
C GLN A 438 11.62 0.91 24.19
N LEU A 439 12.78 1.42 24.59
CA LEU A 439 13.89 0.61 25.11
C LEU A 439 13.60 0.10 26.53
N LYS A 440 12.97 0.92 27.38
CA LYS A 440 12.53 0.51 28.72
C LYS A 440 11.45 -0.58 28.69
N GLN A 441 10.57 -0.56 27.68
CA GLN A 441 9.60 -1.66 27.46
C GLN A 441 10.27 -3.01 27.14
N LEU A 442 11.55 -3.02 26.75
CA LEU A 442 12.28 -4.22 26.34
C LEU A 442 13.49 -4.55 27.24
N GLY A 443 13.71 -3.76 28.29
CA GLY A 443 14.80 -3.97 29.27
C GLY A 443 16.19 -3.84 28.66
N ILE A 444 16.40 -2.86 27.76
CA ILE A 444 17.73 -2.50 27.26
C ILE A 444 18.11 -1.17 27.90
N ASP A 445 19.06 -1.20 28.85
CA ASP A 445 19.46 -0.02 29.63
C ASP A 445 20.57 0.81 28.95
N SER A 446 21.29 0.25 27.98
CA SER A 446 22.37 0.94 27.25
C SER A 446 22.50 0.46 25.80
N PHE A 447 22.72 1.39 24.86
CA PHE A 447 23.07 1.06 23.49
C PHE A 447 24.42 0.32 23.47
N ASN A 448 24.49 -0.85 22.84
CA ASN A 448 25.74 -1.57 22.70
C ASN A 448 26.64 -0.86 21.68
N SER A 449 27.68 -0.16 22.17
CA SER A 449 28.63 0.62 21.37
C SER A 449 29.30 -0.20 20.27
N ALA A 450 29.55 -1.49 20.52
CA ALA A 450 30.34 -2.35 19.65
C ALA A 450 29.59 -2.84 18.40
N GLN A 451 28.26 -3.01 18.47
CA GLN A 451 27.45 -3.56 17.37
C GLN A 451 26.70 -2.51 16.56
N LEU A 452 26.22 -1.43 17.19
CA LEU A 452 25.31 -0.46 16.54
C LEU A 452 25.93 0.93 16.39
N GLY A 453 27.07 1.20 17.04
CA GLY A 453 27.68 2.52 17.09
C GLY A 453 27.03 3.44 18.14
N LEU A 454 27.61 4.63 18.32
CA LEU A 454 27.20 5.59 19.35
C LEU A 454 26.23 6.64 18.79
N ALA A 455 25.18 6.96 19.54
CA ALA A 455 24.13 7.88 19.12
C ALA A 455 24.38 9.30 19.65
N TYR A 456 25.35 10.02 19.07
CA TYR A 456 25.68 11.38 19.49
C TYR A 456 24.61 12.41 19.08
N VAL A 457 24.42 13.43 19.91
CA VAL A 457 23.51 14.56 19.59
C VAL A 457 24.04 15.36 18.40
N TRP A 458 25.36 15.56 18.32
CA TRP A 458 25.97 16.26 17.19
C TRP A 458 25.82 15.51 15.86
N ALA A 459 25.82 14.17 15.88
CA ALA A 459 25.67 13.35 14.68
C ALA A 459 24.26 13.49 14.08
N GLN A 460 23.26 13.61 14.94
CA GLN A 460 21.88 13.86 14.53
C GLN A 460 21.70 15.25 13.95
N ARG A 461 22.31 16.28 14.56
CA ARG A 461 22.31 17.65 14.01
C ARG A 461 22.97 17.69 12.63
N MET A 462 24.06 16.95 12.44
CA MET A 462 24.69 16.80 11.12
C MET A 462 23.76 16.12 10.10
N ALA A 463 22.91 15.19 10.52
CA ALA A 463 21.89 14.56 9.68
C ALA A 463 20.59 15.40 9.52
N GLY A 464 20.55 16.61 10.09
CA GLY A 464 19.40 17.52 10.03
C GLY A 464 18.33 17.28 11.09
N LEU A 465 18.52 16.32 11.99
CA LEU A 465 17.58 16.01 13.08
C LEU A 465 17.89 16.89 14.30
N ASN A 466 16.91 17.67 14.76
CA ASN A 466 17.07 18.49 15.97
C ASN A 466 16.07 18.09 17.07
N PHE A 467 16.51 17.22 17.97
CA PHE A 467 15.70 16.77 19.10
C PHE A 467 15.65 17.78 20.26
N ALA A 468 16.52 18.81 20.25
CA ALA A 468 16.61 19.79 21.34
C ALA A 468 15.60 20.95 21.22
N SER A 469 15.01 21.17 20.04
CA SER A 469 14.07 22.28 19.78
C SER A 469 12.61 21.85 19.66
N SER A 470 12.32 20.55 19.56
CA SER A 470 10.94 20.09 19.45
C SER A 470 10.30 20.05 20.82
N SER A 471 9.35 20.96 21.04
CA SER A 471 8.31 20.81 22.06
C SER A 471 7.72 19.40 21.93
N GLY A 472 7.65 18.67 23.04
CA GLY A 472 7.47 17.22 23.04
C GLY A 472 6.26 16.73 22.23
N GLY A 473 6.44 15.56 21.58
CA GLY A 473 5.31 14.75 21.09
C GLY A 473 5.47 14.10 19.72
N GLU A 474 6.40 14.54 18.86
CA GLU A 474 6.52 13.97 17.52
C GLU A 474 7.42 12.72 17.48
N LYS A 475 6.88 11.62 16.95
CA LYS A 475 7.56 10.32 16.79
C LYS A 475 8.75 10.37 15.82
N SER A 476 8.78 11.36 14.93
CA SER A 476 9.80 11.56 13.90
C SER A 476 10.02 13.06 13.69
N VAL A 477 11.25 13.53 13.93
CA VAL A 477 11.62 14.92 13.62
C VAL A 477 11.97 14.97 12.14
N ALA A 478 11.25 15.78 11.36
CA ALA A 478 11.58 15.98 9.96
C ALA A 478 13.01 16.56 9.83
N PRO A 479 13.90 15.94 9.06
CA PRO A 479 15.26 16.44 8.89
C PRO A 479 15.26 17.80 8.20
N SER A 480 15.92 18.78 8.79
CA SER A 480 16.04 20.14 8.28
C SER A 480 17.43 20.40 7.70
N GLN A 481 17.45 20.90 6.46
CA GLN A 481 18.68 21.27 5.75
C GLN A 481 19.46 22.38 6.48
N GLN A 482 18.77 23.33 7.11
CA GLN A 482 19.40 24.48 7.78
C GLN A 482 20.22 24.06 9.01
N VAL A 483 19.74 23.06 9.77
CA VAL A 483 20.43 22.55 10.96
C VAL A 483 21.72 21.83 10.58
N SER A 484 21.70 21.05 9.50
CA SER A 484 22.89 20.37 8.97
C SER A 484 23.92 21.38 8.44
N GLN A 485 23.49 22.40 7.69
CA GLN A 485 24.36 23.45 7.14
C GLN A 485 25.14 24.22 8.21
N LEU A 486 24.48 24.59 9.31
CA LEU A 486 25.13 25.34 10.40
C LEU A 486 26.03 24.47 11.27
N SER A 487 25.67 23.20 11.47
CA SER A 487 26.39 22.31 12.40
C SER A 487 27.61 21.65 11.75
N LEU A 488 27.53 21.25 10.48
CA LEU A 488 28.54 20.42 9.81
C LEU A 488 29.95 21.05 9.76
N PRO A 489 30.15 22.34 9.39
CA PRO A 489 31.49 22.92 9.37
C PRO A 489 32.10 23.04 10.77
N GLY A 490 31.26 23.35 11.77
CA GLY A 490 31.66 23.46 13.17
C GLY A 490 32.09 22.12 13.77
N THR A 491 31.32 21.06 13.52
CA THR A 491 31.61 19.69 13.98
C THR A 491 32.87 19.15 13.32
N VAL A 492 33.05 19.31 12.00
CA VAL A 492 34.26 18.86 11.30
C VAL A 492 35.51 19.56 11.83
N LYS A 493 35.45 20.88 12.09
CA LYS A 493 36.56 21.61 12.71
C LYS A 493 36.85 21.13 14.13
N ALA A 494 35.82 20.83 14.91
CA ALA A 494 35.96 20.26 16.25
C ALA A 494 36.59 18.86 16.22
N ILE A 495 36.17 17.99 15.29
CA ILE A 495 36.73 16.65 15.09
C ILE A 495 38.21 16.73 14.70
N LYS A 496 38.57 17.60 13.74
CA LYS A 496 39.98 17.82 13.36
C LYS A 496 40.82 18.25 14.56
N ARG A 497 40.35 19.23 15.34
CA ARG A 497 41.03 19.70 16.57
C ARG A 497 41.17 18.60 17.61
N ARG A 498 40.11 17.81 17.83
CA ARG A 498 40.10 16.69 18.79
C ARG A 498 41.09 15.61 18.38
N LEU A 499 41.10 15.22 17.10
CA LEU A 499 42.03 14.23 16.57
C LEU A 499 43.49 14.69 16.70
N GLN A 500 43.79 15.95 16.34
CA GLN A 500 45.11 16.54 16.57
C GLN A 500 45.50 16.51 18.05
N ALA A 501 44.61 16.96 18.94
CA ALA A 501 44.87 16.98 20.38
C ALA A 501 45.08 15.58 20.96
N ARG A 502 44.30 14.57 20.55
CA ARG A 502 44.42 13.18 21.03
C ARG A 502 45.72 12.55 20.55
N ILE A 503 46.13 12.79 19.30
CA ILE A 503 47.41 12.29 18.78
C ILE A 503 48.58 12.92 19.53
N SER A 504 48.59 14.25 19.68
CA SER A 504 49.62 14.95 20.45
C SER A 504 49.67 14.45 21.90
N LEU A 505 48.51 14.28 22.54
CA LEU A 505 48.40 13.76 23.90
C LEU A 505 48.92 12.31 24.00
N CYS A 506 48.60 11.46 23.04
CA CYS A 506 49.07 10.08 23.00
C CYS A 506 50.61 10.00 22.93
N VAL A 507 51.20 10.80 22.04
CA VAL A 507 52.67 10.93 21.93
C VAL A 507 53.29 11.45 23.23
N GLN A 508 52.67 12.45 23.87
CA GLN A 508 53.14 12.99 25.15
C GLN A 508 53.06 11.96 26.28
N LEU A 509 51.94 11.26 26.41
CA LEU A 509 51.75 10.24 27.46
C LEU A 509 52.69 9.06 27.27
N GLN A 510 52.95 8.62 26.04
CA GLN A 510 53.92 7.57 25.78
C GLN A 510 55.35 8.02 26.14
N ALA A 511 55.71 9.27 25.87
CA ALA A 511 56.99 9.82 26.31
C ALA A 511 57.09 9.82 27.85
N LEU A 512 56.02 10.24 28.55
CA LEU A 512 55.95 10.24 30.01
C LEU A 512 56.03 8.82 30.61
N GLU A 513 55.35 7.83 30.02
CA GLU A 513 55.47 6.41 30.40
C GLU A 513 56.89 5.88 30.25
N SER A 514 57.64 6.37 29.26
CA SER A 514 59.07 6.04 29.08
C SER A 514 60.01 6.75 30.06
N GLY A 515 59.47 7.53 31.00
CA GLY A 515 60.25 8.31 31.98
C GLY A 515 60.93 9.55 31.39
N LYS A 516 60.58 9.95 30.17
CA LYS A 516 61.16 11.13 29.50
C LYS A 516 60.15 12.25 29.42
N LEU A 517 60.60 13.48 29.67
CA LEU A 517 59.79 14.65 29.38
C LEU A 517 59.73 14.84 27.85
N PRO A 518 58.53 14.95 27.25
CA PRO A 518 58.40 15.21 25.82
C PRO A 518 59.06 16.54 25.46
N ASN A 519 60.07 16.48 24.59
CA ASN A 519 60.86 17.64 24.20
C ASN A 519 60.16 18.41 23.06
N ILE A 520 59.33 19.38 23.44
CA ILE A 520 58.63 20.26 22.50
C ILE A 520 59.33 21.63 22.51
N PRO A 521 60.05 22.02 21.44
CA PRO A 521 60.93 23.19 21.46
C PRO A 521 60.18 24.52 21.71
N GLU A 522 58.93 24.62 21.25
CA GLU A 522 58.05 25.78 21.48
C GLU A 522 57.68 25.97 22.94
N VAL A 523 57.50 24.87 23.68
CA VAL A 523 57.18 24.90 25.10
C VAL A 523 58.46 25.11 25.90
N ARG A 524 59.54 24.42 25.50
CA ARG A 524 60.83 24.41 26.22
C ARG A 524 61.48 25.78 26.28
N SER A 525 61.34 26.62 25.24
CA SER A 525 61.88 27.98 25.22
C SER A 525 61.21 28.93 26.23
N CYS A 526 60.00 28.60 26.71
CA CYS A 526 59.28 29.40 27.71
C CYS A 526 59.65 29.06 29.16
N PHE A 527 60.47 28.03 29.39
CA PHE A 527 60.86 27.54 30.72
C PHE A 527 62.39 27.55 30.88
N PRO A 528 62.91 27.57 32.12
CA PRO A 528 64.35 27.57 32.36
C PRO A 528 65.03 26.31 31.79
N GLN A 529 66.21 26.50 31.18
CA GLN A 529 66.92 25.41 30.49
C GLN A 529 67.44 24.32 31.43
N LYS A 530 67.78 24.67 32.67
CA LYS A 530 68.18 23.73 33.72
C LYS A 530 66.96 23.36 34.57
N LEU A 531 66.52 22.12 34.45
CA LEU A 531 65.55 21.52 35.38
C LEU A 531 66.29 20.42 36.17
N LEU A 532 66.23 20.47 37.49
CA LEU A 532 66.95 19.54 38.36
C LEU A 532 66.06 18.38 38.82
N THR A 533 64.75 18.54 38.73
CA THR A 533 63.78 17.48 39.06
C THR A 533 63.51 16.58 37.86
N GLU A 534 63.60 15.27 38.07
CA GLU A 534 63.34 14.25 37.04
C GLU A 534 62.02 13.51 37.29
N LEU A 535 61.37 13.08 36.19
CA LEU A 535 60.17 12.24 36.24
C LEU A 535 60.59 10.77 36.32
N THR A 536 60.35 10.14 37.47
CA THR A 536 60.77 8.75 37.72
C THR A 536 59.68 7.73 37.45
N HIS A 537 58.41 8.08 37.63
CA HIS A 537 57.31 7.16 37.43
C HIS A 537 56.09 7.84 36.83
N TRP A 538 55.49 7.22 35.82
CA TRP A 538 54.20 7.62 35.24
C TRP A 538 53.40 6.38 34.89
N SER A 539 52.20 6.24 35.44
CA SER A 539 51.31 5.11 35.18
C SER A 539 49.83 5.51 35.18
N GLY A 540 49.00 4.77 34.43
CA GLY A 540 47.55 4.93 34.46
C GLY A 540 46.95 4.41 35.77
N LEU A 541 45.91 5.08 36.26
CA LEU A 541 45.16 4.68 37.47
C LEU A 541 43.71 4.32 37.13
N SER A 542 43.14 3.40 37.90
CA SER A 542 41.68 3.19 37.95
C SER A 542 41.02 4.25 38.84
N TRP A 543 39.71 4.42 38.70
CA TRP A 543 38.92 5.33 39.53
C TRP A 543 39.02 4.99 41.03
N GLU A 544 38.90 3.71 41.37
CA GLU A 544 39.02 3.22 42.76
C GLU A 544 40.39 3.55 43.37
N ALA A 545 41.46 3.37 42.59
CA ALA A 545 42.82 3.68 43.03
C ALA A 545 43.05 5.20 43.16
N TYR A 546 42.36 6.02 42.35
CA TYR A 546 42.41 7.47 42.44
C TYR A 546 41.67 8.00 43.67
N GLN A 547 40.53 7.40 44.01
CA GLN A 547 39.74 7.73 45.21
C GLN A 547 40.46 7.33 46.51
N ALA A 548 41.24 6.24 46.48
CA ALA A 548 42.04 5.80 47.61
C ALA A 548 43.16 6.78 48.01
N LEU A 549 43.53 7.73 47.13
CA LEU A 549 44.53 8.75 47.42
C LEU A 549 43.93 9.87 48.30
N GLY A 550 44.39 10.01 49.54
CA GLY A 550 43.84 11.03 50.46
C GLY A 550 43.90 12.48 49.96
N PHE A 551 44.87 12.82 49.10
CA PHE A 551 45.05 14.18 48.57
C PHE A 551 44.15 14.52 47.37
N THR A 552 43.42 13.56 46.78
CA THR A 552 42.52 13.80 45.63
C THR A 552 41.07 14.13 46.07
N GLN A 553 40.73 13.90 47.35
CA GLN A 553 39.37 14.04 47.87
C GLN A 553 38.76 15.42 47.64
N GLN A 554 39.56 16.50 47.75
CA GLN A 554 39.05 17.87 47.51
C GLN A 554 38.55 18.07 46.07
N GLN A 555 39.20 17.45 45.09
CA GLN A 555 38.83 17.57 43.68
C GLN A 555 37.61 16.68 43.36
N ILE A 556 37.48 15.53 44.03
CA ILE A 556 36.33 14.63 43.91
C ILE A 556 35.08 15.29 44.51
N THR A 557 35.14 15.81 45.74
CA THR A 557 33.98 16.46 46.41
C THR A 557 33.47 17.68 45.65
N ARG A 558 34.34 18.39 44.92
CA ARG A 558 33.98 19.54 44.09
C ARG A 558 33.44 19.16 42.71
N GLY A 559 33.37 17.87 42.38
CA GLY A 559 32.96 17.41 41.05
C GLY A 559 33.94 17.79 39.94
N CYS A 560 35.18 18.16 40.28
CA CYS A 560 36.18 18.54 39.28
C CYS A 560 36.74 17.32 38.53
N VAL A 561 36.57 16.11 39.06
CA VAL A 561 37.02 14.84 38.45
C VAL A 561 35.89 13.82 38.51
N SER A 562 35.70 13.08 37.41
CA SER A 562 34.67 12.07 37.23
C SER A 562 35.28 10.71 36.91
N GLU A 563 34.52 9.62 37.12
CA GLU A 563 34.94 8.25 36.79
C GLU A 563 35.29 8.06 35.30
N ARG A 564 34.65 8.83 34.43
CA ARG A 564 34.84 8.80 32.98
C ARG A 564 36.14 9.50 32.51
N ASP A 565 36.83 10.19 33.41
CA ASP A 565 38.10 10.86 33.11
C ASP A 565 39.27 9.88 33.09
N ARG A 566 40.33 10.24 32.37
CA ARG A 566 41.54 9.43 32.31
C ARG A 566 42.49 9.85 33.41
N LEU A 567 42.76 8.93 34.33
CA LEU A 567 43.51 9.20 35.56
C LEU A 567 44.93 8.64 35.43
N TYR A 568 45.91 9.43 35.85
CA TYR A 568 47.32 9.08 35.83
C TYR A 568 47.98 9.43 37.16
N LYS A 569 49.02 8.67 37.52
CA LYS A 569 49.90 8.94 38.65
C LYS A 569 51.30 9.25 38.13
N GLY A 570 51.82 10.42 38.48
CA GLY A 570 53.19 10.81 38.23
C GLY A 570 53.99 10.90 39.53
N THR A 571 55.28 10.62 39.49
CA THR A 571 56.20 10.89 40.60
C THR A 571 57.42 11.63 40.07
N LEU A 572 57.66 12.81 40.63
CA LEU A 572 58.83 13.64 40.40
C LEU A 572 59.78 13.50 41.59
N THR A 573 61.07 13.39 41.34
CA THR A 573 62.09 13.27 42.39
C THR A 573 63.24 14.21 42.14
N ARG A 574 63.72 14.83 43.21
CA ARG A 574 64.96 15.61 43.27
C ARG A 574 65.66 15.25 44.57
N ASP A 575 66.80 14.56 44.47
CA ASP A 575 67.57 14.06 45.60
C ASP A 575 66.69 13.33 46.64
N ASN A 576 66.52 13.89 47.84
CA ASN A 576 65.73 13.32 48.93
C ASN A 576 64.24 13.74 48.93
N ALA A 577 63.82 14.59 47.99
CA ALA A 577 62.46 15.08 47.88
C ALA A 577 61.66 14.34 46.80
N ARG A 578 60.43 13.93 47.13
CA ARG A 578 59.52 13.23 46.21
C ARG A 578 58.19 13.95 46.11
N LEU A 579 57.80 14.36 44.91
CA LEU A 579 56.48 14.92 44.61
C LEU A 579 55.64 13.90 43.84
N THR A 580 54.60 13.38 44.49
CA THR A 580 53.59 12.54 43.86
C THR A 580 52.47 13.44 43.32
N MET A 581 52.11 13.25 42.05
CA MET A 581 50.99 13.94 41.42
C MET A 581 49.95 12.92 40.93
N ALA A 582 48.68 13.27 41.09
CA ALA A 582 47.57 12.58 40.45
C ALA A 582 46.96 13.53 39.42
N VAL A 583 46.93 13.11 38.16
CA VAL A 583 46.49 13.92 37.03
C VAL A 583 45.22 13.33 36.46
N ALA A 584 44.16 14.14 36.42
CA ALA A 584 42.91 13.80 35.76
C ALA A 584 42.80 14.55 34.43
N ILE A 585 42.77 13.81 33.33
CA ILE A 585 42.63 14.35 31.98
C ILE A 585 41.17 14.19 31.54
N LYS A 586 40.48 15.32 31.37
CA LYS A 586 39.11 15.37 30.86
C LYS A 586 39.03 14.85 29.42
N ASN A 587 37.93 14.17 29.06
CA ASN A 587 37.70 13.74 27.68
C ASN A 587 37.56 14.93 26.70
N CYS A 588 37.14 16.09 27.21
CA CYS A 588 37.09 17.35 26.51
C CYS A 588 38.46 18.00 26.14
N TYR A 589 39.60 17.37 26.47
CA TYR A 589 40.93 17.93 26.18
C TYR A 589 41.06 18.32 24.68
N PRO A 590 41.52 19.54 24.36
CA PRO A 590 42.19 20.52 25.23
C PRO A 590 41.30 21.70 25.65
N LEU A 591 39.96 21.62 25.50
CA LEU A 591 39.04 22.69 25.90
C LEU A 591 39.02 22.89 27.41
N LEU A 592 39.11 21.79 28.16
CA LEU A 592 39.29 21.78 29.61
C LEU A 592 40.71 21.34 29.95
N PRO A 593 41.38 22.00 30.91
CA PRO A 593 42.72 21.64 31.32
C PRO A 593 42.72 20.32 32.12
N PRO A 594 43.82 19.55 32.06
CA PRO A 594 44.10 18.52 33.05
C PRO A 594 44.13 19.09 34.47
N VAL A 595 43.56 18.36 35.43
CA VAL A 595 43.50 18.73 36.85
C VAL A 595 44.57 17.96 37.62
N PHE A 596 45.43 18.68 38.33
CA PHE A 596 46.51 18.13 39.14
C PHE A 596 46.15 18.17 40.62
N SER A 597 46.37 17.06 41.32
CA SER A 597 46.39 16.98 42.78
C SER A 597 47.77 16.55 43.23
N LEU A 598 48.34 17.22 44.24
CA LEU A 598 49.75 17.12 44.58
C LEU A 598 49.97 16.67 46.03
N GLN A 599 50.99 15.83 46.21
CA GLN A 599 51.51 15.44 47.52
C GLN A 599 53.04 15.42 47.46
N ALA A 600 53.70 16.27 48.25
CA ALA A 600 55.14 16.24 48.42
C ALA A 600 55.53 15.46 49.67
N ALA A 601 56.63 14.73 49.61
CA ALA A 601 57.27 14.09 50.75
C ALA A 601 58.70 14.63 50.85
N TYR A 602 59.01 15.27 51.98
CA TYR A 602 60.30 15.88 52.27
C TYR A 602 60.63 15.67 53.75
N GLU A 603 61.86 15.22 54.07
CA GLU A 603 62.32 15.00 55.45
C GLU A 603 61.33 14.22 56.35
N ASN A 604 60.80 13.09 55.84
CA ASN A 604 59.77 12.26 56.51
C ASN A 604 58.42 12.94 56.79
N THR A 605 58.22 14.19 56.35
CA THR A 605 56.92 14.87 56.41
C THR A 605 56.20 14.76 55.08
N THR A 606 54.89 14.48 55.13
CA THR A 606 54.03 14.48 53.94
C THR A 606 53.23 15.77 53.89
N ILE A 607 53.38 16.49 52.79
CA ILE A 607 52.81 17.80 52.54
C ILE A 607 51.76 17.65 51.44
N GLN A 608 50.54 18.11 51.70
CA GLN A 608 49.36 18.02 50.83
C GLN A 608 48.63 19.38 50.81
N ALA A 609 47.74 19.57 49.84
CA ALA A 609 46.95 20.81 49.73
C ALA A 609 46.04 21.12 50.94
N THR A 610 45.74 20.12 51.77
CA THR A 610 44.97 20.25 53.02
C THR A 610 45.80 20.78 54.19
N ASN A 611 47.11 20.52 54.19
CA ASN A 611 47.98 20.78 55.33
C ASN A 611 48.97 21.95 55.11
N ASN A 612 49.26 22.32 53.85
CA ASN A 612 50.23 23.36 53.54
C ASN A 612 49.76 24.24 52.36
N ASP A 613 49.72 25.54 52.63
CA ASP A 613 49.32 26.56 51.66
C ASP A 613 50.28 26.63 50.45
N SER A 614 51.55 26.23 50.60
CA SER A 614 52.53 26.24 49.50
C SER A 614 52.17 25.26 48.39
N ILE A 615 51.74 24.03 48.74
CA ILE A 615 51.27 23.05 47.76
C ILE A 615 49.95 23.50 47.15
N ARG A 616 49.06 24.11 47.94
CA ARG A 616 47.80 24.68 47.46
C ARG A 616 48.01 25.83 46.47
N ASP A 617 49.02 26.66 46.68
CA ASP A 617 49.39 27.74 45.76
C ASP A 617 50.02 27.17 44.48
N ILE A 618 50.84 26.11 44.55
CA ILE A 618 51.34 25.40 43.36
C ILE A 618 50.19 24.76 42.57
N GLU A 619 49.24 24.11 43.24
CA GLU A 619 48.03 23.58 42.60
C GLU A 619 47.21 24.69 41.94
N ARG A 620 47.09 25.87 42.57
CA ARG A 620 46.41 27.03 41.98
C ARG A 620 47.14 27.52 40.73
N GLU A 621 48.47 27.61 40.76
CA GLU A 621 49.30 28.02 39.62
C GLU A 621 49.18 27.06 38.42
N VAL A 622 49.11 25.76 38.67
CA VAL A 622 49.01 24.75 37.61
C VAL A 622 47.57 24.58 37.09
N ASN A 623 46.57 24.61 37.97
CA ASN A 623 45.17 24.33 37.63
C ASN A 623 44.37 25.59 37.24
N ALA A 624 44.58 26.74 37.88
CA ALA A 624 43.79 27.94 37.63
C ALA A 624 44.41 28.85 36.56
N TYR A 625 45.74 28.95 36.50
CA TYR A 625 46.46 29.83 35.57
C TYR A 625 46.93 29.11 34.30
N PHE A 626 46.22 28.07 33.88
CA PHE A 626 46.50 27.33 32.65
C PHE A 626 46.35 28.20 31.38
N LYS A 627 45.50 29.22 31.39
CA LYS A 627 45.31 30.14 30.26
C LYS A 627 46.59 30.91 29.90
N GLU A 628 47.37 31.29 30.92
CA GLU A 628 48.68 31.94 30.71
C GLU A 628 49.65 31.00 29.97
N LEU A 629 49.59 29.69 30.25
CA LEU A 629 50.42 28.71 29.55
C LEU A 629 50.04 28.61 28.07
N ILE A 630 48.74 28.68 27.76
CA ILE A 630 48.24 28.66 26.38
C ILE A 630 48.72 29.90 25.62
N GLU A 631 48.62 31.08 26.24
CA GLU A 631 49.07 32.34 25.64
C GLU A 631 50.59 32.37 25.39
N LYS A 632 51.38 31.90 26.35
CA LYS A 632 52.85 31.84 26.24
C LYS A 632 53.32 30.84 25.18
N THR A 633 52.79 29.63 25.22
CA THR A 633 53.23 28.53 24.34
C THR A 633 52.63 28.61 22.93
N LYS A 634 51.56 29.40 22.70
CA LYS A 634 50.81 29.50 21.44
C LYS A 634 50.25 28.17 20.89
N SER A 635 50.42 27.07 21.63
CA SER A 635 49.96 25.73 21.26
C SER A 635 49.06 25.16 22.36
N VAL A 636 47.79 24.98 22.01
CA VAL A 636 46.75 24.45 22.91
C VAL A 636 46.90 22.93 23.12
N HIS A 637 47.51 22.23 22.14
CA HIS A 637 47.63 20.76 22.15
C HIS A 637 48.69 20.23 23.14
N ASN A 638 49.61 21.10 23.57
CA ASN A 638 50.76 20.75 24.41
C ASN A 638 50.60 21.21 25.87
N LEU A 639 49.36 21.45 26.30
CA LEU A 639 49.06 21.99 27.62
C LEU A 639 49.52 21.08 28.76
N LEU A 640 49.33 19.77 28.66
CA LEU A 640 49.76 18.81 29.68
C LEU A 640 51.26 18.93 29.97
N THR A 641 52.07 19.01 28.91
CA THR A 641 53.53 19.13 29.03
C THR A 641 53.94 20.46 29.63
N ALA A 642 53.27 21.55 29.26
CA ALA A 642 53.52 22.86 29.83
C ALA A 642 53.16 22.91 31.33
N GLN A 643 52.07 22.24 31.73
CA GLN A 643 51.68 22.13 33.14
C GLN A 643 52.67 21.31 33.95
N ILE A 644 53.18 20.19 33.40
CA ILE A 644 54.22 19.38 34.07
C ILE A 644 55.53 20.18 34.19
N LEU A 645 55.93 20.94 33.18
CA LEU A 645 57.13 21.78 33.25
C LEU A 645 56.97 22.95 34.23
N ARG A 646 55.78 23.58 34.30
CA ARG A 646 55.47 24.58 35.33
C ARG A 646 55.49 23.96 36.72
N LEU A 647 54.95 22.76 36.87
CA LEU A 647 54.98 22.01 38.13
C LEU A 647 56.41 21.71 38.58
N ILE A 648 57.27 21.23 37.68
CA ILE A 648 58.70 20.99 37.94
C ILE A 648 59.39 22.29 38.36
N THR A 649 59.16 23.38 37.63
CA THR A 649 59.75 24.69 37.93
C THR A 649 59.33 25.19 39.31
N ASN A 650 58.05 25.05 39.65
CA ASN A 650 57.47 25.44 40.94
C ASN A 650 57.96 24.54 42.10
N PHE A 651 58.16 23.24 41.84
CA PHE A 651 58.69 22.32 42.83
C PHE A 651 60.17 22.60 43.13
N ASP A 652 60.97 22.87 42.10
CA ASP A 652 62.36 23.32 42.26
C ASP A 652 62.45 24.61 43.09
N ILE A 653 61.55 25.58 42.84
CA ILE A 653 61.47 26.83 43.62
C ILE A 653 61.11 26.53 45.07
N LEU A 654 60.15 25.65 45.31
CA LEU A 654 59.75 25.28 46.66
C LEU A 654 60.90 24.64 47.44
N LEU A 655 61.69 23.77 46.81
CA LEU A 655 62.86 23.13 47.45
C LEU A 655 64.00 24.12 47.68
N GLU A 656 64.36 24.95 46.68
CA GLU A 656 65.39 26.00 46.79
C GLU A 656 65.03 27.09 47.82
N ALA A 657 63.73 27.30 48.05
CA ALA A 657 63.23 28.24 49.03
C ALA A 657 63.13 27.66 50.46
N SER A 658 62.95 26.34 50.59
CA SER A 658 62.71 25.66 51.88
C SER A 658 64.01 25.22 52.58
N SER A 659 65.03 24.77 51.86
CA SER A 659 66.35 24.43 52.44
C SER A 659 67.48 24.93 51.54
N ASN A 660 68.31 25.84 52.06
CA ASN A 660 69.52 26.33 51.38
C ASN A 660 70.72 25.38 51.53
N GLN A 661 70.67 24.42 52.45
CA GLN A 661 71.78 23.50 52.73
C GLN A 661 71.74 22.26 51.84
N ASP A 662 70.55 21.76 51.53
CA ASP A 662 70.36 20.54 50.74
C ASP A 662 70.15 20.81 49.25
N PHE A 663 69.77 22.04 48.87
CA PHE A 663 69.47 22.41 47.49
C PHE A 663 70.15 23.75 47.09
N PRO A 664 71.10 23.75 46.14
CA PRO A 664 71.74 24.98 45.68
C PRO A 664 70.75 25.88 44.91
N ARG A 665 70.76 27.18 45.20
CA ARG A 665 69.93 28.19 44.52
C ARG A 665 70.47 28.50 43.13
N ASP A 666 69.73 28.12 42.09
CA ASP A 666 70.05 28.46 40.69
C ASP A 666 69.11 29.57 40.16
N LYS A 667 68.02 29.90 40.89
CA LYS A 667 66.97 30.86 40.49
C LYS A 667 66.97 32.14 41.34
N ILE A 668 66.72 33.29 40.72
CA ILE A 668 66.75 34.62 41.36
C ILE A 668 65.34 35.07 41.75
N PHE A 669 65.12 35.33 43.04
CA PHE A 669 63.86 35.83 43.58
C PHE A 669 63.89 37.35 43.74
N VAL A 670 62.95 38.07 43.10
CA VAL A 670 62.84 39.54 43.25
C VAL A 670 62.46 39.94 44.68
N GLN A 671 61.63 39.13 45.34
CA GLN A 671 61.27 39.22 46.76
C GLN A 671 61.06 37.79 47.29
N PRO A 672 61.58 37.43 48.50
CA PRO A 672 61.54 36.06 48.97
C PRO A 672 60.13 35.60 49.39
N ASN A 673 59.35 36.42 50.10
CA ASN A 673 58.01 36.09 50.58
C ASN A 673 57.05 37.28 50.45
N ARG A 674 55.76 37.02 50.18
CA ARG A 674 54.71 38.06 50.14
C ARG A 674 53.40 37.60 50.79
N GLY A 675 52.74 38.52 51.50
CA GLY A 675 51.39 38.33 52.07
C GLY A 675 51.35 37.61 53.42
N ARG A 676 50.14 37.46 53.98
CA ARG A 676 49.90 36.81 55.29
C ARG A 676 50.23 35.31 55.30
N ASN A 677 50.14 34.65 54.14
CA ASN A 677 50.40 33.21 53.98
C ASN A 677 51.86 32.91 53.62
N ARG A 678 52.76 33.93 53.61
CA ARG A 678 54.17 33.80 53.19
C ARG A 678 54.32 33.05 51.86
N ALA A 679 53.54 33.46 50.85
CA ALA A 679 53.58 32.81 49.55
C ALA A 679 54.95 33.04 48.89
N TRP A 680 55.36 32.07 48.07
CA TRP A 680 56.60 32.09 47.26
C TRP A 680 56.35 32.68 45.86
N PRO A 681 57.37 33.29 45.22
CA PRO A 681 57.23 33.82 43.86
C PRO A 681 57.25 32.69 42.82
N LEU A 682 56.09 32.36 42.25
CA LEU A 682 55.91 31.23 41.33
C LEU A 682 55.83 31.64 39.84
N LYS A 683 55.86 32.94 39.51
CA LYS A 683 55.72 33.43 38.12
C LYS A 683 57.05 33.89 37.54
N GLN A 684 57.43 33.36 36.38
CA GLN A 684 58.65 33.77 35.65
C GLN A 684 58.41 35.04 34.83
N LEU A 685 59.39 35.96 34.85
CA LEU A 685 59.39 37.20 34.06
C LEU A 685 59.75 36.91 32.58
N ASP A 686 58.98 37.46 31.63
CA ASP A 686 59.15 37.17 30.19
C ASP A 686 60.45 37.72 29.56
N ARG A 687 61.19 38.59 30.26
CA ARG A 687 62.43 39.23 29.76
C ARG A 687 63.70 38.88 30.53
N GLY A 688 63.64 37.92 31.47
CA GLY A 688 64.80 37.48 32.24
C GLY A 688 64.77 35.98 32.50
N GLU A 689 65.77 35.24 32.01
CA GLU A 689 65.92 33.83 32.34
C GLU A 689 66.15 33.67 33.86
N GLY A 690 65.34 32.84 34.51
CA GLY A 690 65.53 32.49 35.92
C GLY A 690 65.10 33.53 36.96
N ILE A 691 64.39 34.60 36.58
CA ILE A 691 63.86 35.61 37.54
C ILE A 691 62.38 35.36 37.83
N PHE A 692 62.04 35.21 39.11
CA PHE A 692 60.69 34.92 39.58
C PHE A 692 60.07 36.07 40.40
N HIS A 693 58.79 36.36 40.15
CA HIS A 693 58.01 37.40 40.81
C HIS A 693 56.63 36.90 41.27
N PHE A 694 55.95 37.70 42.08
CA PHE A 694 54.59 37.43 42.57
C PHE A 694 53.51 37.74 41.54
N THR A 695 52.42 36.98 41.54
CA THR A 695 51.20 37.32 40.80
C THR A 695 50.67 38.69 41.25
N GLN A 696 50.38 39.59 40.29
CA GLN A 696 49.59 40.78 40.58
C GLN A 696 48.16 40.31 40.83
N ARG A 697 47.61 40.66 42.00
CA ARG A 697 46.21 40.38 42.34
C ARG A 697 45.27 41.25 41.53
#